data_AF-E7A2T0-F1
#
_entry.id   AF-E7A2T0-F1
#
_cell.length_a   1.000
_cell.length_b   1.000
_cell.length_c   1.000
_cell.angle_alpha   90.00
_cell.angle_beta   90.00
_cell.angle_gamma   90.00
#
_symmetry.space_group_name_H-M   'P 1'
#
loop_
_entity.id
_entity.type
_entity.pdbx_description
1 polymer ?
#
loop_
_entity_poly.entity_id
_entity_poly.type
_entity_poly.pdbx_seq_one_letter_code
_entity_poly.pdbx_strand_id
1 'polypeptide(L)'
;MTSAYLVERGRAAADTLSSSTLALAVLVTLLLLCVPPARALLIDLLCYVYVTIAHRPFRSSPTDFLFSGNEAPLPATSSICSRIQASTVLKWRAQRQGLRHEKTIDWSQDDAVQHGDMIEAWDRIVEWDQRCLHPHKLEQLRSIGDPLADQALEQVESLAEATQPKRTSTDTLRRIYDQASRQDAAATDASDCLSFYKAVDRRPPPGAGALGLEWYESHNGQAAINSLPRWPQYPSTNKQEPAANLPIWTPHDATTLDARTQSEELQAEAEVIRRGQDVFYRYAGPILTVLLHFSLAGGFASPRITQVLKQTAYLVPTASASRSQDSKTSRTASLPTVEELRQTFKVDKARADRTWNRLLETIQFVLDVVEKADSLTPPSIAALSAPGRDTVDGHSPLAPPEMGGDGWQSAVRVRLLHTNVRHRVLKLVERGRNGSSDTNSHVYDVDKNGIPINQEDMLGTLCAFASAPLAMLQRIGVAPTAQERKDYIALWRHIGFYMGIEPALLRVAFADAQAADRTLWCTVLHLFSQVEVLDRQLGDHAQPRMQGPTIPVLIACADRPPFHTPLSAHVGISRRLLGKSLADSLSLPASSAKREVLSDTAFLGMQVPILFGYLYPRPSWEKRRLELARPLLRRLIVFSFGNKRTKFEMPTSSSEQGHKPQDGREEEKGNVETQSSDHVDVPENKQHILQLAREWRWLMREMIAVLVLAAFAPVALSVSAYFYLGSH
;
A
#
# COMPACT_ATOMS: atom_id res chain seq x y z
N MET A 1 5.42 61.52 3.00
CA MET A 1 6.32 61.46 4.18
C MET A 1 6.87 60.05 4.50
N THR A 2 6.65 59.03 3.66
CA THR A 2 7.02 57.63 3.98
C THR A 2 8.26 57.09 3.27
N SER A 3 8.68 57.67 2.14
CA SER A 3 9.87 57.23 1.38
C SER A 3 11.18 57.71 2.02
N ALA A 4 11.26 59.00 2.39
CA ALA A 4 12.45 59.57 3.02
C ALA A 4 12.79 58.90 4.37
N TYR A 5 11.79 58.58 5.18
CA TYR A 5 11.97 57.92 6.48
C TYR A 5 12.48 56.47 6.36
N LEU A 6 12.07 55.74 5.31
CA LEU A 6 12.57 54.38 5.04
C LEU A 6 13.98 54.39 4.46
N VAL A 7 14.32 55.37 3.61
CA VAL A 7 15.68 55.56 3.09
C VAL A 7 16.65 55.98 4.20
N GLU A 8 16.21 56.84 5.12
CA GLU A 8 17.01 57.28 6.27
C GLU A 8 17.22 56.15 7.29
N ARG A 9 16.20 55.32 7.55
CA ARG A 9 16.38 54.07 8.32
C ARG A 9 17.24 53.02 7.59
N GLY A 10 17.18 52.96 6.27
CA GLY A 10 18.04 52.10 5.45
C GLY A 10 19.52 52.51 5.52
N ARG A 11 19.80 53.82 5.47
CA ARG A 11 21.15 54.37 5.67
C ARG A 11 21.64 54.18 7.11
N ALA A 12 20.79 54.43 8.11
CA ALA A 12 21.14 54.18 9.52
C ALA A 12 21.39 52.68 9.82
N ALA A 13 20.67 51.77 9.16
CA ALA A 13 20.91 50.33 9.25
C ALA A 13 22.22 49.90 8.55
N ALA A 14 22.62 50.59 7.48
CA ALA A 14 23.90 50.36 6.80
C ALA A 14 25.09 50.92 7.60
N ASP A 15 24.93 52.08 8.24
CA ASP A 15 25.96 52.71 9.08
C ASP A 15 26.16 51.99 10.44
N THR A 16 25.21 51.15 10.86
CA THR A 16 25.32 50.35 12.11
C THR A 16 26.02 49.00 11.93
N LEU A 17 26.32 48.55 10.70
CA LEU A 17 27.26 47.45 10.50
C LEU A 17 28.70 47.98 10.62
N SER A 18 29.21 48.00 11.84
CA SER A 18 30.63 48.32 12.09
C SER A 18 31.56 47.41 11.25
N SER A 19 32.73 47.93 10.87
CA SER A 19 33.79 47.15 10.20
C SER A 19 34.14 45.87 10.96
N SER A 20 33.99 45.87 12.28
CA SER A 20 34.23 44.72 13.16
C SER A 20 33.18 43.60 13.01
N THR A 21 31.90 43.94 12.83
CA THR A 21 30.83 42.96 12.55
C THR A 21 30.98 42.31 11.18
N LEU A 22 31.42 43.08 10.18
CA LEU A 22 31.66 42.58 8.84
C LEU A 22 32.93 41.72 8.78
N ALA A 23 33.99 42.13 9.47
CA ALA A 23 35.21 41.32 9.65
C ALA A 23 34.93 40.02 10.40
N LEU A 24 34.12 40.04 11.46
CA LEU A 24 33.70 38.85 12.19
C LEU A 24 32.86 37.92 11.28
N ALA A 25 31.91 38.45 10.51
CA ALA A 25 31.11 37.67 9.57
C ALA A 25 31.98 37.02 8.48
N VAL A 26 32.98 37.74 7.96
CA VAL A 26 33.95 37.21 7.00
C VAL A 26 34.82 36.12 7.63
N LEU A 27 35.32 36.33 8.86
CA LEU A 27 36.12 35.35 9.58
C LEU A 27 35.32 34.07 9.88
N VAL A 28 34.07 34.21 10.35
CA VAL A 28 33.16 33.09 10.58
C VAL A 28 32.86 32.37 9.26
N THR A 29 32.60 33.09 8.18
CA THR A 29 32.36 32.51 6.85
C THR A 29 33.57 31.73 6.34
N LEU A 30 34.78 32.31 6.45
CA LEU A 30 36.03 31.64 6.10
C LEU A 30 36.26 30.40 6.97
N LEU A 31 36.01 30.47 8.28
CA LEU A 31 36.13 29.34 9.19
C LEU A 31 35.13 28.22 8.82
N LEU A 32 33.90 28.56 8.45
CA LEU A 32 32.90 27.60 7.98
C LEU A 32 33.21 27.00 6.60
N LEU A 33 33.88 27.74 5.72
CA LEU A 33 34.30 27.26 4.41
C LEU A 33 35.56 26.40 4.47
N CYS A 34 36.54 26.79 5.30
CA CYS A 34 37.88 26.21 5.32
C CYS A 34 38.09 25.14 6.42
N VAL A 35 37.23 25.07 7.44
CA VAL A 35 37.36 24.10 8.56
C VAL A 35 36.21 23.08 8.54
N PRO A 36 36.42 21.88 7.95
CA PRO A 36 35.39 20.84 7.88
C PRO A 36 34.70 20.47 9.19
N PRO A 37 35.40 20.32 10.34
CA PRO A 37 34.73 19.98 11.61
C PRO A 37 33.85 21.12 12.13
N ALA A 38 34.26 22.38 11.97
CA ALA A 38 33.44 23.54 12.36
C ALA A 38 32.16 23.62 11.51
N ARG A 39 32.28 23.36 10.20
CA ARG A 39 31.12 23.24 9.29
C ARG A 39 30.18 22.11 9.70
N ALA A 40 30.71 20.95 10.07
CA ALA A 40 29.91 19.81 10.51
C ALA A 40 29.14 20.11 11.79
N LEU A 41 29.79 20.71 12.79
CA LEU A 41 29.16 21.12 14.04
C LEU A 41 28.04 22.16 13.82
N LEU A 42 28.27 23.15 12.96
CA LEU A 42 27.22 24.13 12.62
C LEU A 42 26.03 23.44 11.95
N ILE A 43 26.26 22.56 10.98
CA ILE A 43 25.19 21.81 10.31
C ILE A 43 24.39 21.00 11.33
N ASP A 44 25.05 20.28 12.23
CA ASP A 44 24.36 19.47 13.24
C ASP A 44 23.55 20.34 14.21
N LEU A 45 24.08 21.49 14.63
CA LEU A 45 23.36 22.47 15.43
C LEU A 45 22.13 23.01 14.70
N LEU A 46 22.26 23.42 13.43
CA LEU A 46 21.15 23.91 12.62
C LEU A 46 20.08 22.84 12.41
N CYS A 47 20.48 21.60 12.15
CA CYS A 47 19.55 20.47 12.06
C CYS A 47 18.83 20.24 13.39
N TYR A 48 19.54 20.29 14.53
CA TYR A 48 18.94 20.13 15.84
C TYR A 48 17.93 21.23 16.16
N VAL A 49 18.27 22.49 15.89
CA VAL A 49 17.38 23.64 16.07
C VAL A 49 16.15 23.49 15.19
N TYR A 50 16.32 23.18 13.89
CA TYR A 50 15.21 22.93 12.98
C TYR A 50 14.28 21.84 13.50
N VAL A 51 14.80 20.66 13.87
CA VAL A 51 13.98 19.54 14.35
C VAL A 51 13.29 19.88 15.68
N THR A 52 13.95 20.63 16.55
CA THR A 52 13.37 21.05 17.83
C THR A 52 12.23 22.05 17.65
N ILE A 53 12.27 22.89 16.62
CA ILE A 53 11.21 23.86 16.31
C ILE A 53 10.12 23.24 15.44
N ALA A 54 10.48 22.51 14.40
CA ALA A 54 9.54 22.01 13.40
C ALA A 54 8.85 20.72 13.83
N HIS A 55 9.57 19.77 14.45
CA HIS A 55 9.08 18.40 14.69
C HIS A 55 8.78 18.07 16.15
N ARG A 56 9.67 18.42 17.09
CA ARG A 56 9.51 18.06 18.51
C ARG A 56 8.32 18.69 19.26
N PRO A 57 7.85 19.92 18.97
CA PRO A 57 6.78 20.52 19.77
C PRO A 57 5.41 19.92 19.46
N PHE A 58 5.26 19.24 18.33
CA PHE A 58 3.98 18.78 17.82
C PHE A 58 3.96 17.26 17.75
N ARG A 59 3.25 16.62 18.69
CA ARG A 59 3.02 15.17 18.66
C ARG A 59 1.93 14.75 17.68
N SER A 60 1.04 15.68 17.31
CA SER A 60 -0.13 15.41 16.47
C SER A 60 -0.06 16.21 15.17
N SER A 61 -0.44 15.57 14.07
CA SER A 61 -0.65 16.15 12.75
C SER A 61 -2.15 16.30 12.48
N PRO A 62 -2.59 17.24 11.62
CA PRO A 62 -3.98 17.29 11.19
C PRO A 62 -4.49 15.96 10.64
N THR A 63 -3.65 15.22 9.89
CA THR A 63 -3.96 13.87 9.33
C THR A 63 -4.35 12.82 10.36
N ASP A 64 -4.03 13.07 11.63
CA ASP A 64 -4.29 12.12 12.70
C ASP A 64 -5.74 12.23 13.17
N PHE A 65 -6.51 13.23 12.71
CA PHE A 65 -7.89 13.46 13.07
C PHE A 65 -8.84 13.12 11.91
N LEU A 66 -9.77 12.19 12.13
CA LEU A 66 -10.81 11.83 11.16
C LEU A 66 -12.20 12.18 11.70
N PHE A 67 -12.73 13.34 11.31
CA PHE A 67 -14.08 13.82 11.69
C PHE A 67 -15.11 13.54 10.59
N SER A 68 -16.35 13.21 10.98
CA SER A 68 -17.43 12.73 10.09
C SER A 68 -17.94 13.76 9.08
N GLY A 69 -17.72 15.05 9.34
CA GLY A 69 -18.27 16.16 8.55
C GLY A 69 -17.33 16.81 7.52
N ASN A 70 -16.10 16.32 7.33
CA ASN A 70 -15.13 16.97 6.44
C ASN A 70 -14.82 16.13 5.19
N GLU A 71 -15.53 16.42 4.09
CA GLU A 71 -15.18 16.01 2.72
C GLU A 71 -14.12 16.94 2.10
N ALA A 72 -12.97 17.11 2.74
CA ALA A 72 -11.91 17.93 2.14
C ALA A 72 -10.58 17.56 2.78
N PRO A 73 -9.46 17.61 2.03
CA PRO A 73 -8.17 17.33 2.62
C PRO A 73 -7.97 18.20 3.86
N LEU A 74 -7.56 17.57 4.96
CA LEU A 74 -7.15 18.25 6.16
C LEU A 74 -6.08 19.30 5.78
N PRO A 75 -6.01 20.45 6.48
CA PRO A 75 -5.08 21.51 6.14
C PRO A 75 -3.66 20.97 5.98
N ALA A 76 -2.91 21.53 5.01
CA ALA A 76 -1.59 21.03 4.62
C ALA A 76 -0.72 20.70 5.84
N THR A 77 -0.29 19.45 5.98
CA THR A 77 0.38 18.90 7.18
C THR A 77 1.78 19.46 7.44
N SER A 78 2.38 20.07 6.42
CA SER A 78 3.77 20.52 6.43
C SER A 78 3.94 21.90 7.07
N SER A 79 2.87 22.66 7.29
CA SER A 79 2.97 23.99 7.89
C SER A 79 3.01 23.94 9.43
N ILE A 80 3.85 24.79 10.04
CA ILE A 80 3.89 24.97 11.51
C ILE A 80 2.50 25.33 12.04
N CYS A 81 1.75 26.18 11.33
CA CYS A 81 0.38 26.56 11.69
C CYS A 81 -0.57 25.35 11.77
N SER A 82 -0.48 24.44 10.81
CA SER A 82 -1.33 23.24 10.79
C SER A 82 -1.01 22.31 11.96
N ARG A 83 0.27 22.19 12.34
CA ARG A 83 0.68 21.41 13.51
C ARG A 83 0.25 22.05 14.83
N ILE A 84 0.28 23.39 14.91
CA ILE A 84 -0.31 24.15 16.03
C ILE A 84 -1.81 23.86 16.11
N GLN A 85 -2.53 23.98 15.00
CA GLN A 85 -3.98 23.72 14.93
C GLN A 85 -4.32 22.29 15.40
N ALA A 86 -3.55 21.30 14.96
CA ALA A 86 -3.72 19.91 15.38
C ALA A 86 -3.51 19.74 16.89
N SER A 87 -2.43 20.32 17.41
CA SER A 87 -2.05 20.20 18.82
C SER A 87 -2.91 21.05 19.78
N THR A 88 -3.70 21.98 19.26
CA THR A 88 -4.55 22.87 20.04
C THR A 88 -6.04 22.64 19.73
N VAL A 89 -6.54 23.20 18.65
CA VAL A 89 -7.97 23.25 18.31
C VAL A 89 -8.55 21.85 18.09
N LEU A 90 -7.90 21.01 17.28
CA LEU A 90 -8.44 19.68 16.96
C LEU A 90 -8.40 18.76 18.18
N LYS A 91 -7.28 18.77 18.92
CA LYS A 91 -7.15 18.01 20.16
C LYS A 91 -8.15 18.46 21.23
N TRP A 92 -8.32 19.77 21.42
CA TRP A 92 -9.31 20.32 22.35
C TRP A 92 -10.74 19.93 21.95
N ARG A 93 -11.07 20.00 20.66
CA ARG A 93 -12.38 19.56 20.14
C ARG A 93 -12.63 18.10 20.49
N ALA A 94 -11.66 17.22 20.22
CA ALA A 94 -11.76 15.81 20.52
C ALA A 94 -11.95 15.56 22.03
N GLN A 95 -11.17 16.24 22.88
CA GLN A 95 -11.30 16.14 24.34
C GLN A 95 -12.68 16.60 24.84
N ARG A 96 -13.21 17.69 24.29
CA ARG A 96 -14.54 18.21 24.66
C ARG A 96 -15.67 17.27 24.27
N GLN A 97 -15.48 16.46 23.22
CA GLN A 97 -16.42 15.43 22.78
C GLN A 97 -16.23 14.09 23.50
N GLY A 98 -15.43 14.04 24.58
CA GLY A 98 -15.24 12.83 25.37
C GLY A 98 -14.27 11.84 24.73
N LEU A 99 -13.06 12.30 24.36
CA LEU A 99 -12.00 11.44 23.83
C LEU A 99 -11.71 10.25 24.75
N ARG A 100 -11.89 9.03 24.22
CA ARG A 100 -11.56 7.76 24.87
C ARG A 100 -10.44 7.07 24.12
N HIS A 101 -9.59 6.35 24.83
CA HIS A 101 -8.61 5.48 24.20
C HIS A 101 -9.25 4.11 23.97
N GLU A 102 -8.94 3.44 22.85
CA GLU A 102 -9.55 2.14 22.49
C GLU A 102 -9.46 1.12 23.63
N LYS A 103 -8.31 1.04 24.30
CA LYS A 103 -8.05 0.19 25.47
C LYS A 103 -9.10 0.27 26.60
N THR A 104 -9.78 1.41 26.71
CA THR A 104 -10.79 1.65 27.77
C THR A 104 -12.19 1.20 27.36
N ILE A 105 -12.37 0.81 26.10
CA ILE A 105 -13.63 0.41 25.50
C ILE A 105 -13.75 -1.11 25.60
N ASP A 106 -14.82 -1.58 26.24
CA ASP A 106 -15.20 -2.99 26.20
C ASP A 106 -16.01 -3.25 24.93
N TRP A 107 -15.33 -3.65 23.87
CA TRP A 107 -15.92 -3.95 22.56
C TRP A 107 -16.90 -5.13 22.55
N SER A 108 -17.08 -5.83 23.68
CA SER A 108 -18.10 -6.89 23.81
C SER A 108 -19.50 -6.36 24.11
N GLN A 109 -19.62 -5.10 24.55
CA GLN A 109 -20.91 -4.47 24.88
C GLN A 109 -21.54 -3.85 23.62
N ASP A 110 -22.86 -4.01 23.45
CA ASP A 110 -23.55 -3.56 22.24
C ASP A 110 -23.52 -2.04 22.01
N ASP A 111 -23.52 -1.26 23.09
CA ASP A 111 -23.49 0.21 23.08
C ASP A 111 -22.15 0.78 23.58
N ALA A 112 -21.06 0.03 23.48
CA ALA A 112 -19.73 0.46 23.93
C ALA A 112 -19.29 1.79 23.32
N VAL A 113 -19.73 2.03 22.07
CA VAL A 113 -19.43 3.21 21.25
C VAL A 113 -20.69 3.70 20.55
N GLN A 114 -20.87 5.02 20.51
CA GLN A 114 -21.99 5.69 19.86
C GLN A 114 -21.51 6.63 18.76
N HIS A 115 -22.44 7.01 17.87
CA HIS A 115 -22.14 7.96 16.82
C HIS A 115 -21.67 9.30 17.41
N GLY A 116 -20.53 9.80 16.94
CA GLY A 116 -19.90 11.04 17.40
C GLY A 116 -18.85 10.85 18.50
N ASP A 117 -18.69 9.64 19.04
CA ASP A 117 -17.65 9.34 20.02
C ASP A 117 -16.26 9.53 19.41
N MET A 118 -15.34 10.12 20.17
CA MET A 118 -13.97 10.31 19.75
C MET A 118 -13.07 9.21 20.30
N ILE A 119 -12.46 8.41 19.42
CA ILE A 119 -11.65 7.26 19.80
C ILE A 119 -10.20 7.47 19.37
N GLU A 120 -9.27 7.33 20.32
CA GLU A 120 -7.83 7.34 20.10
C GLU A 120 -7.28 5.91 19.99
N ALA A 121 -6.55 5.63 18.92
CA ALA A 121 -5.77 4.40 18.72
C ALA A 121 -4.60 4.66 17.76
N TRP A 122 -3.41 4.10 18.05
CA TRP A 122 -2.22 4.22 17.21
C TRP A 122 -1.89 5.65 16.74
N ASP A 123 -1.87 6.60 17.68
CA ASP A 123 -1.65 8.04 17.45
C ASP A 123 -2.72 8.73 16.57
N ARG A 124 -3.86 8.08 16.29
CA ARG A 124 -4.96 8.66 15.52
C ARG A 124 -6.21 8.80 16.36
N ILE A 125 -6.95 9.87 16.11
CA ILE A 125 -8.20 10.23 16.75
C ILE A 125 -9.31 10.21 15.69
N VAL A 126 -10.29 9.35 15.88
CA VAL A 126 -11.33 9.07 14.89
C VAL A 126 -12.69 9.25 15.54
N GLU A 127 -13.54 10.04 14.89
CA GLU A 127 -14.95 10.12 15.24
C GLU A 127 -15.66 8.85 14.76
N TRP A 128 -16.28 8.14 15.70
CA TRP A 128 -17.03 6.92 15.41
C TRP A 128 -18.33 7.26 14.69
N ASP A 129 -18.54 6.69 13.51
CA ASP A 129 -19.71 6.95 12.68
C ASP A 129 -20.24 5.69 11.99
N GLN A 130 -21.32 5.85 11.24
CA GLN A 130 -21.98 4.74 10.53
C GLN A 130 -21.10 4.06 9.48
N ARG A 131 -19.93 4.60 9.13
CA ARG A 131 -18.99 3.98 8.19
C ARG A 131 -17.89 3.19 8.89
N CYS A 132 -17.76 3.31 10.22
CA CYS A 132 -16.81 2.53 11.01
C CYS A 132 -17.24 1.06 11.06
N LEU A 133 -16.27 0.14 11.03
CA LEU A 133 -16.52 -1.30 11.18
C LEU A 133 -16.22 -1.72 12.61
N HIS A 134 -17.24 -2.24 13.29
CA HIS A 134 -17.12 -2.77 14.64
C HIS A 134 -16.17 -3.97 14.67
N PRO A 135 -15.29 -4.10 15.69
CA PRO A 135 -14.32 -5.20 15.77
C PRO A 135 -14.93 -6.60 15.63
N HIS A 136 -16.11 -6.83 16.21
CA HIS A 136 -16.82 -8.11 16.06
C HIS A 136 -17.17 -8.46 14.60
N LYS A 137 -17.47 -7.46 13.75
CA LYS A 137 -17.73 -7.69 12.31
C LYS A 137 -16.44 -8.10 11.61
N LEU A 138 -15.34 -7.42 11.91
CA LEU A 138 -14.03 -7.79 11.37
C LEU A 138 -13.61 -9.20 11.82
N GLU A 139 -13.94 -9.59 13.05
CA GLU A 139 -13.68 -10.93 13.56
C GLU A 139 -14.49 -12.01 12.83
N GLN A 140 -15.75 -11.76 12.49
CA GLN A 140 -16.58 -12.69 11.69
C GLN A 140 -15.97 -12.95 10.30
N LEU A 141 -15.26 -11.99 9.71
CA LEU A 141 -14.59 -12.18 8.42
C LEU A 141 -13.45 -13.21 8.47
N ARG A 142 -12.92 -13.54 9.66
CA ARG A 142 -11.81 -14.49 9.83
C ARG A 142 -12.15 -15.92 9.47
N SER A 143 -13.42 -16.30 9.55
CA SER A 143 -13.90 -17.64 9.22
C SER A 143 -14.17 -17.83 7.73
N ILE A 144 -13.84 -16.84 6.89
CA ILE A 144 -14.23 -16.82 5.47
C ILE A 144 -12.98 -16.70 4.60
N GLY A 145 -12.71 -17.74 3.81
CA GLY A 145 -11.65 -17.77 2.80
C GLY A 145 -12.14 -17.26 1.43
N ASP A 146 -11.97 -18.08 0.39
CA ASP A 146 -12.43 -17.81 -0.96
C ASP A 146 -13.02 -19.10 -1.58
N PRO A 147 -14.27 -19.46 -1.23
CA PRO A 147 -14.84 -20.76 -1.60
C PRO A 147 -14.80 -21.06 -3.10
N LEU A 148 -15.00 -20.05 -3.95
CA LEU A 148 -14.95 -20.21 -5.41
C LEU A 148 -13.56 -20.64 -5.89
N ALA A 149 -12.51 -20.00 -5.39
CA ALA A 149 -11.15 -20.33 -5.78
C ALA A 149 -10.68 -21.65 -5.11
N ASP A 150 -11.03 -21.84 -3.84
CA ASP A 150 -10.68 -23.01 -3.03
C ASP A 150 -11.23 -24.30 -3.69
N GLN A 151 -12.53 -24.31 -4.05
CA GLN A 151 -13.19 -25.44 -4.72
C GLN A 151 -12.65 -25.71 -6.12
N ALA A 152 -12.40 -24.66 -6.93
CA ALA A 152 -11.85 -24.83 -8.27
C ALA A 152 -10.42 -25.41 -8.23
N LEU A 153 -9.62 -25.02 -7.23
CA LEU A 153 -8.28 -25.58 -7.03
C LEU A 153 -8.36 -27.06 -6.63
N GLU A 154 -9.23 -27.43 -5.69
CA GLU A 154 -9.48 -28.82 -5.28
C GLU A 154 -9.89 -29.72 -6.46
N GLN A 155 -10.82 -29.24 -7.30
CA GLN A 155 -11.24 -29.98 -8.49
C GLN A 155 -10.07 -30.20 -9.46
N VAL A 156 -9.22 -29.20 -9.68
CA VAL A 156 -8.07 -29.31 -10.59
C VAL A 156 -6.94 -30.19 -10.01
N GLU A 157 -6.76 -30.22 -8.68
CA GLU A 157 -5.79 -31.09 -8.01
C GLU A 157 -6.23 -32.57 -8.05
N SER A 158 -7.48 -32.86 -7.69
CA SER A 158 -8.02 -34.23 -7.68
C SER A 158 -7.96 -34.92 -9.04
N LEU A 159 -8.22 -34.19 -10.13
CA LEU A 159 -8.12 -34.72 -11.49
C LEU A 159 -6.67 -35.00 -11.93
N ALA A 160 -5.72 -34.21 -11.42
CA ALA A 160 -4.30 -34.41 -11.73
C ALA A 160 -3.74 -35.68 -11.07
N GLU A 161 -4.23 -36.04 -9.89
CA GLU A 161 -3.86 -37.30 -9.23
C GLU A 161 -4.39 -38.54 -9.97
N ALA A 162 -5.52 -38.41 -10.69
CA ALA A 162 -6.13 -39.49 -11.46
C ALA A 162 -5.50 -39.76 -12.84
N THR A 163 -4.69 -38.83 -13.38
CA THR A 163 -4.19 -38.90 -14.77
C THR A 163 -2.66 -38.85 -14.81
N GLN A 164 -1.97 -39.77 -15.50
CA GLN A 164 -0.49 -39.77 -15.60
C GLN A 164 0.06 -38.45 -16.19
N PRO A 165 1.23 -37.96 -15.72
CA PRO A 165 1.71 -36.61 -16.00
C PRO A 165 2.34 -36.53 -17.39
N LYS A 166 1.55 -36.23 -18.42
CA LYS A 166 2.07 -35.80 -19.73
C LYS A 166 1.52 -34.43 -20.09
N ARG A 167 2.40 -33.42 -20.01
CA ARG A 167 2.26 -32.06 -20.57
C ARG A 167 1.04 -31.25 -20.11
N THR A 168 0.73 -31.23 -18.82
CA THR A 168 -0.20 -30.24 -18.25
C THR A 168 0.53 -28.92 -17.94
N SER A 169 -0.07 -27.78 -18.28
CA SER A 169 0.45 -26.44 -17.96
C SER A 169 0.72 -26.30 -16.45
N THR A 170 1.76 -25.57 -16.05
CA THR A 170 2.01 -25.18 -14.65
C THR A 170 1.06 -24.09 -14.17
N ASP A 171 0.51 -23.29 -15.10
CA ASP A 171 -0.42 -22.20 -14.80
C ASP A 171 -1.77 -22.76 -14.31
N THR A 172 -2.09 -22.50 -13.04
CA THR A 172 -3.34 -22.94 -12.40
C THR A 172 -4.56 -22.30 -13.06
N LEU A 173 -4.48 -21.02 -13.46
CA LEU A 173 -5.59 -20.35 -14.15
C LEU A 173 -5.88 -21.03 -15.48
N ARG A 174 -4.83 -21.38 -16.23
CA ARG A 174 -4.97 -22.09 -17.49
C ARG A 174 -5.58 -23.48 -17.32
N ARG A 175 -5.17 -24.23 -16.29
CA ARG A 175 -5.74 -25.54 -15.96
C ARG A 175 -7.24 -25.44 -15.61
N ILE A 176 -7.63 -24.45 -14.81
CA ILE A 176 -9.04 -24.20 -14.49
C ILE A 176 -9.82 -23.87 -15.77
N TYR A 177 -9.28 -23.00 -16.63
CA TYR A 177 -9.92 -22.66 -17.91
C TYR A 177 -10.10 -23.88 -18.83
N ASP A 178 -9.05 -24.69 -19.00
CA ASP A 178 -9.11 -25.87 -19.87
C ASP A 178 -10.17 -26.88 -19.38
N GLN A 179 -10.32 -27.01 -18.05
CA GLN A 179 -11.36 -27.84 -17.44
C GLN A 179 -12.77 -27.23 -17.62
N ALA A 180 -12.91 -25.93 -17.34
CA ALA A 180 -14.17 -25.19 -17.51
C ALA A 180 -14.67 -25.27 -18.96
N SER A 181 -13.78 -25.09 -19.94
CA SER A 181 -14.11 -25.10 -21.37
C SER A 181 -14.61 -26.45 -21.87
N ARG A 182 -14.08 -27.57 -21.32
CA ARG A 182 -14.57 -28.92 -21.64
C ARG A 182 -15.97 -29.18 -21.10
N GLN A 183 -16.29 -28.62 -19.94
CA GLN A 183 -17.55 -28.87 -19.23
C GLN A 183 -18.67 -27.93 -19.69
N ASP A 184 -18.36 -26.69 -20.07
CA ASP A 184 -19.32 -25.78 -20.71
C ASP A 184 -19.93 -26.40 -21.98
N ALA A 185 -19.17 -27.24 -22.68
CA ALA A 185 -19.63 -28.03 -23.83
C ALA A 185 -20.49 -29.27 -23.49
N ALA A 186 -20.54 -29.71 -22.23
CA ALA A 186 -21.14 -31.00 -21.81
C ALA A 186 -22.44 -30.86 -20.97
N ALA A 187 -22.90 -29.63 -20.71
CA ALA A 187 -24.23 -29.24 -20.21
C ALA A 187 -24.99 -30.27 -19.35
N THR A 188 -24.64 -30.44 -18.07
CA THR A 188 -25.55 -31.09 -17.11
C THR A 188 -25.44 -30.60 -15.66
N ASP A 189 -24.26 -30.15 -15.19
CA ASP A 189 -24.10 -29.42 -13.92
C ASP A 189 -22.89 -28.46 -14.00
N ALA A 190 -22.99 -27.26 -13.38
CA ALA A 190 -21.89 -26.30 -13.38
C ALA A 190 -20.78 -26.75 -12.43
N SER A 191 -19.61 -27.08 -12.97
CA SER A 191 -18.44 -27.45 -12.16
C SER A 191 -17.88 -26.28 -11.37
N ASP A 192 -17.07 -26.57 -10.34
CA ASP A 192 -16.37 -25.56 -9.56
C ASP A 192 -15.41 -24.73 -10.42
N CYS A 193 -14.69 -25.38 -11.36
CA CYS A 193 -13.85 -24.70 -12.35
C CYS A 193 -14.63 -23.74 -13.24
N LEU A 194 -15.80 -24.17 -13.73
CA LEU A 194 -16.66 -23.36 -14.58
C LEU A 194 -17.24 -22.18 -13.79
N SER A 195 -17.67 -22.43 -12.54
CA SER A 195 -18.20 -21.39 -11.65
C SER A 195 -17.12 -20.36 -11.31
N PHE A 196 -15.91 -20.77 -10.92
CA PHE A 196 -14.81 -19.84 -10.71
C PHE A 196 -14.47 -19.05 -11.98
N TYR A 197 -14.33 -19.71 -13.13
CA TYR A 197 -13.95 -19.02 -14.35
C TYR A 197 -15.02 -18.01 -14.79
N LYS A 198 -16.31 -18.35 -14.70
CA LYS A 198 -17.42 -17.41 -14.94
C LYS A 198 -17.45 -16.26 -13.92
N ALA A 199 -16.99 -16.49 -12.69
CA ALA A 199 -16.90 -15.45 -11.66
C ALA A 199 -15.82 -14.41 -11.97
N VAL A 200 -14.70 -14.81 -12.56
CA VAL A 200 -13.58 -13.90 -12.89
C VAL A 200 -13.64 -13.36 -14.32
N ASP A 201 -14.26 -14.08 -15.27
CA ASP A 201 -14.45 -13.64 -16.66
C ASP A 201 -15.71 -12.76 -16.82
N ARG A 202 -15.83 -11.74 -15.97
CA ARG A 202 -16.93 -10.78 -15.98
C ARG A 202 -16.55 -9.50 -15.26
N ARG A 203 -17.34 -8.45 -15.49
CA ARG A 203 -17.22 -7.20 -14.74
C ARG A 203 -17.71 -7.39 -13.29
N PRO A 204 -17.18 -6.60 -12.33
CA PRO A 204 -17.67 -6.64 -10.95
C PRO A 204 -19.18 -6.36 -10.87
N PRO A 205 -19.91 -6.99 -9.95
CA PRO A 205 -21.32 -6.69 -9.72
C PRO A 205 -21.56 -5.21 -9.39
N PRO A 206 -22.78 -4.68 -9.62
CA PRO A 206 -23.12 -3.29 -9.38
C PRO A 206 -22.70 -2.78 -7.99
N GLY A 207 -21.99 -1.66 -7.94
CA GLY A 207 -21.48 -1.03 -6.72
C GLY A 207 -20.24 -1.67 -6.09
N ALA A 208 -19.81 -2.85 -6.55
CA ALA A 208 -18.59 -3.52 -6.10
C ALA A 208 -17.39 -3.29 -7.04
N GLY A 209 -17.61 -2.61 -8.18
CA GLY A 209 -16.58 -2.28 -9.18
C GLY A 209 -16.18 -0.79 -9.18
N ALA A 210 -15.67 -0.32 -10.31
CA ALA A 210 -15.28 1.09 -10.45
C ALA A 210 -16.52 2.02 -10.37
N LEU A 211 -17.63 1.59 -10.97
CA LEU A 211 -18.91 2.26 -10.82
C LEU A 211 -19.50 1.97 -9.44
N GLY A 212 -19.72 3.03 -8.65
CA GLY A 212 -20.34 2.96 -7.34
C GLY A 212 -21.86 2.85 -7.42
N LEU A 213 -22.50 2.62 -6.27
CA LEU A 213 -23.97 2.53 -6.19
C LEU A 213 -24.66 3.79 -6.70
N GLU A 214 -24.10 4.98 -6.43
CA GLU A 214 -24.62 6.26 -6.93
C GLU A 214 -24.82 6.29 -8.46
N TRP A 215 -23.93 5.64 -9.21
CA TRP A 215 -24.05 5.57 -10.67
C TRP A 215 -25.22 4.69 -11.09
N TYR A 216 -25.37 3.51 -10.48
CA TYR A 216 -26.51 2.65 -10.76
C TYR A 216 -27.84 3.26 -10.28
N GLU A 217 -27.80 4.09 -9.24
CA GLU A 217 -28.99 4.72 -8.66
C GLU A 217 -29.59 5.71 -9.64
N SER A 218 -28.73 6.53 -10.26
CA SER A 218 -29.15 7.54 -11.22
C SER A 218 -29.69 6.94 -12.53
N HIS A 219 -29.33 5.70 -12.87
CA HIS A 219 -29.75 5.04 -14.12
C HIS A 219 -30.88 4.02 -13.93
N ASN A 220 -30.99 3.38 -12.75
CA ASN A 220 -31.93 2.30 -12.49
C ASN A 220 -32.92 2.59 -11.35
N GLY A 221 -32.72 3.69 -10.62
CA GLY A 221 -33.53 4.08 -9.47
C GLY A 221 -33.17 3.32 -8.18
N GLN A 222 -33.52 3.92 -7.03
CA GLN A 222 -33.18 3.39 -5.70
C GLN A 222 -33.69 1.95 -5.45
N ALA A 223 -34.85 1.59 -6.00
CA ALA A 223 -35.45 0.28 -5.80
C ALA A 223 -34.57 -0.87 -6.33
N ALA A 224 -33.86 -0.64 -7.44
CA ALA A 224 -32.97 -1.63 -8.04
C ALA A 224 -31.70 -1.87 -7.22
N ILE A 225 -31.30 -0.90 -6.39
CA ILE A 225 -30.12 -1.00 -5.52
C ILE A 225 -30.46 -1.65 -4.19
N ASN A 226 -31.66 -1.43 -3.67
CA ASN A 226 -32.06 -1.93 -2.36
C ASN A 226 -32.02 -3.47 -2.28
N SER A 227 -32.14 -4.17 -3.42
CA SER A 227 -32.02 -5.63 -3.51
C SER A 227 -30.58 -6.14 -3.48
N LEU A 228 -29.58 -5.29 -3.70
CA LEU A 228 -28.18 -5.70 -3.72
C LEU A 228 -27.70 -6.02 -2.29
N PRO A 229 -27.06 -7.18 -2.07
CA PRO A 229 -26.57 -7.55 -0.76
C PRO A 229 -25.51 -6.56 -0.26
N ARG A 230 -25.64 -6.13 0.98
CA ARG A 230 -24.70 -5.26 1.68
C ARG A 230 -24.37 -5.91 3.01
N TRP A 231 -23.09 -5.98 3.32
CA TRP A 231 -22.64 -6.53 4.58
C TRP A 231 -21.40 -5.79 5.08
N PRO A 232 -21.35 -5.43 6.36
CA PRO A 232 -22.46 -5.49 7.33
C PRO A 232 -23.54 -4.43 7.04
N GLN A 233 -24.80 -4.68 7.44
CA GLN A 233 -25.88 -3.67 7.40
C GLN A 233 -25.80 -2.70 8.57
N TYR A 234 -25.30 -3.16 9.72
CA TYR A 234 -25.04 -2.34 10.90
C TYR A 234 -23.54 -2.27 11.20
N PRO A 235 -22.73 -1.68 10.29
CA PRO A 235 -21.27 -1.72 10.34
C PRO A 235 -20.67 -1.27 11.67
N SER A 236 -21.21 -0.20 12.25
CA SER A 236 -20.63 0.51 13.39
C SER A 236 -21.10 0.01 14.75
N THR A 237 -21.90 -1.06 14.79
CA THR A 237 -22.49 -1.57 16.04
C THR A 237 -22.27 -3.08 16.16
N ASN A 238 -22.38 -3.60 17.38
CA ASN A 238 -22.39 -5.04 17.62
C ASN A 238 -23.76 -5.69 17.35
N LYS A 239 -24.76 -4.92 16.89
CA LYS A 239 -26.10 -5.44 16.59
C LYS A 239 -26.03 -6.64 15.66
N GLN A 240 -26.83 -7.66 15.94
CA GLN A 240 -26.90 -8.86 15.13
C GLN A 240 -27.30 -8.49 13.69
N GLU A 241 -26.58 -9.05 12.71
CA GLU A 241 -26.93 -8.88 11.30
C GLU A 241 -28.17 -9.72 10.97
N PRO A 242 -29.04 -9.26 10.05
CA PRO A 242 -30.18 -10.07 9.59
C PRO A 242 -29.76 -11.41 9.00
N ALA A 243 -28.61 -11.44 8.34
CA ALA A 243 -27.90 -12.66 7.96
C ALA A 243 -26.65 -12.79 8.84
N ALA A 244 -26.59 -13.86 9.63
CA ALA A 244 -25.51 -14.07 10.60
C ALA A 244 -24.11 -14.10 9.98
N ASN A 245 -24.02 -14.48 8.70
CA ASN A 245 -22.76 -14.59 7.96
C ASN A 245 -22.74 -13.65 6.75
N LEU A 246 -21.54 -13.25 6.34
CA LEU A 246 -21.30 -12.56 5.08
C LEU A 246 -21.91 -13.38 3.91
N PRO A 247 -22.77 -12.80 3.07
CA PRO A 247 -23.29 -13.50 1.91
C PRO A 247 -22.14 -13.77 0.92
N ILE A 248 -21.84 -15.05 0.72
CA ILE A 248 -20.86 -15.50 -0.28
C ILE A 248 -21.50 -15.38 -1.65
N TRP A 249 -20.93 -14.52 -2.48
CA TRP A 249 -21.45 -14.27 -3.82
C TRP A 249 -21.04 -15.37 -4.80
N THR A 250 -21.97 -15.78 -5.66
CA THR A 250 -21.70 -16.67 -6.79
C THR A 250 -22.09 -16.01 -8.12
N PRO A 251 -21.44 -16.36 -9.25
CA PRO A 251 -21.80 -15.78 -10.54
C PRO A 251 -23.20 -16.17 -11.03
N HIS A 252 -23.82 -17.18 -10.41
CA HIS A 252 -25.17 -17.67 -10.73
C HIS A 252 -26.26 -17.00 -9.91
N ASP A 253 -25.90 -16.18 -8.91
CA ASP A 253 -26.85 -15.49 -8.05
C ASP A 253 -27.74 -14.56 -8.90
N ALA A 254 -29.03 -14.85 -8.94
CA ALA A 254 -30.01 -14.05 -9.67
C ALA A 254 -30.23 -12.71 -8.95
N THR A 255 -29.53 -11.68 -9.38
CA THR A 255 -29.80 -10.30 -8.94
C THR A 255 -30.72 -9.60 -9.94
N THR A 256 -31.59 -8.73 -9.45
CA THR A 256 -32.47 -7.90 -10.30
C THR A 256 -31.68 -6.90 -11.16
N LEU A 257 -30.42 -6.67 -10.82
CA LEU A 257 -29.50 -5.75 -11.48
C LEU A 257 -28.12 -6.40 -11.55
N ASP A 258 -27.51 -6.36 -12.74
CA ASP A 258 -26.14 -6.82 -12.98
C ASP A 258 -25.44 -5.86 -13.96
N ALA A 259 -24.10 -5.89 -13.96
CA ALA A 259 -23.28 -5.06 -14.84
C ALA A 259 -23.48 -5.43 -16.30
N ARG A 260 -23.80 -4.45 -17.15
CA ARG A 260 -24.11 -4.69 -18.57
C ARG A 260 -22.90 -4.47 -19.45
N THR A 261 -22.93 -5.04 -20.64
CA THR A 261 -21.95 -4.81 -21.71
C THR A 261 -22.36 -3.66 -22.64
N GLN A 262 -23.23 -2.77 -22.18
CA GLN A 262 -23.68 -1.60 -22.93
C GLN A 262 -22.55 -0.57 -23.05
N SER A 263 -22.48 0.11 -24.20
CA SER A 263 -21.40 1.05 -24.52
C SER A 263 -21.25 2.16 -23.48
N GLU A 264 -22.35 2.71 -22.96
CA GLU A 264 -22.33 3.77 -21.95
C GLU A 264 -21.72 3.31 -20.61
N GLU A 265 -22.17 2.16 -20.09
CA GLU A 265 -21.67 1.63 -18.81
C GLU A 265 -20.19 1.25 -18.91
N LEU A 266 -19.77 0.63 -20.03
CA LEU A 266 -18.37 0.29 -20.28
C LEU A 266 -17.49 1.54 -20.38
N GLN A 267 -17.95 2.59 -21.05
CA GLN A 267 -17.23 3.86 -21.17
C GLN A 267 -17.11 4.55 -19.81
N ALA A 268 -18.18 4.60 -19.03
CA ALA A 268 -18.18 5.20 -17.70
C ALA A 268 -17.19 4.49 -16.76
N GLU A 269 -17.18 3.15 -16.79
CA GLU A 269 -16.23 2.35 -16.02
C GLU A 269 -14.78 2.61 -16.45
N ALA A 270 -14.50 2.51 -17.76
CA ALA A 270 -13.15 2.71 -18.29
C ALA A 270 -12.61 4.10 -17.94
N GLU A 271 -13.46 5.11 -17.94
CA GLU A 271 -13.10 6.49 -17.62
C GLU A 271 -12.80 6.67 -16.12
N VAL A 272 -13.55 6.04 -15.22
CA VAL A 272 -13.21 6.01 -13.77
C VAL A 272 -11.89 5.28 -13.53
N ILE A 273 -11.69 4.10 -14.14
CA ILE A 273 -10.44 3.32 -14.02
C ILE A 273 -9.26 4.16 -14.52
N ARG A 274 -9.37 4.77 -15.70
CA ARG A 274 -8.32 5.61 -16.29
C ARG A 274 -7.94 6.77 -15.36
N ARG A 275 -8.92 7.46 -14.77
CA ARG A 275 -8.64 8.54 -13.80
C ARG A 275 -7.96 8.03 -12.54
N GLY A 276 -8.40 6.90 -11.98
CA GLY A 276 -7.73 6.27 -10.83
C GLY A 276 -6.27 5.89 -11.14
N GLN A 277 -6.00 5.42 -12.36
CA GLN A 277 -4.65 5.11 -12.82
C GLN A 277 -3.79 6.36 -12.99
N ASP A 278 -4.36 7.45 -13.53
CA ASP A 278 -3.67 8.74 -13.60
C ASP A 278 -3.28 9.26 -12.21
N VAL A 279 -4.11 9.03 -11.18
CA VAL A 279 -3.77 9.36 -9.79
C VAL A 279 -2.53 8.60 -9.32
N PHE A 280 -2.42 7.29 -9.63
CA PHE A 280 -1.21 6.52 -9.31
C PHE A 280 0.04 7.15 -9.92
N TYR A 281 0.04 7.42 -11.23
CA TYR A 281 1.24 7.94 -11.91
C TYR A 281 1.56 9.38 -11.54
N ARG A 282 0.54 10.20 -11.26
CA ARG A 282 0.73 11.57 -10.77
C ARG A 282 1.54 11.58 -9.48
N TYR A 283 1.23 10.64 -8.59
CA TYR A 283 1.80 10.52 -7.26
C TYR A 283 2.77 9.33 -7.09
N ALA A 284 3.32 8.77 -8.18
CA ALA A 284 4.01 7.48 -8.16
C ALA A 284 5.17 7.41 -7.14
N GLY A 285 6.04 8.42 -7.09
CA GLY A 285 7.17 8.45 -6.14
C GLY A 285 6.72 8.37 -4.68
N PRO A 286 5.86 9.32 -4.23
CA PRO A 286 5.24 9.25 -2.92
C PRO A 286 4.44 7.96 -2.65
N ILE A 287 3.60 7.51 -3.58
CA ILE A 287 2.78 6.28 -3.41
C ILE A 287 3.69 5.06 -3.23
N LEU A 288 4.71 4.87 -4.06
CA LEU A 288 5.66 3.76 -3.91
C LEU A 288 6.44 3.84 -2.60
N THR A 289 6.75 5.06 -2.13
CA THR A 289 7.34 5.26 -0.80
C THR A 289 6.40 4.81 0.31
N VAL A 290 5.10 5.15 0.23
CA VAL A 290 4.10 4.69 1.20
C VAL A 290 3.92 3.18 1.13
N LEU A 291 3.75 2.61 -0.07
CA LEU A 291 3.57 1.18 -0.25
C LEU A 291 4.73 0.39 0.36
N LEU A 292 5.97 0.82 0.18
CA LEU A 292 7.12 0.15 0.79
C LEU A 292 7.13 0.27 2.32
N HIS A 293 7.01 1.49 2.86
CA HIS A 293 7.34 1.77 4.26
C HIS A 293 6.16 1.65 5.22
N PHE A 294 4.94 1.93 4.75
CA PHE A 294 3.71 1.77 5.53
C PHE A 294 3.05 0.42 5.22
N SER A 295 2.74 0.15 3.95
CA SER A 295 1.89 -0.99 3.57
C SER A 295 2.62 -2.33 3.65
N LEU A 296 3.82 -2.44 3.09
CA LEU A 296 4.60 -3.68 3.11
C LEU A 296 5.35 -3.82 4.44
N ALA A 297 6.28 -2.91 4.74
CA ALA A 297 7.09 -3.03 5.95
C ALA A 297 6.25 -2.93 7.24
N GLY A 298 5.26 -2.02 7.29
CA GLY A 298 4.36 -1.87 8.43
C GLY A 298 3.20 -2.87 8.43
N GLY A 299 2.49 -3.01 7.32
CA GLY A 299 1.31 -3.88 7.23
C GLY A 299 1.63 -5.36 7.43
N PHE A 300 2.75 -5.87 6.89
CA PHE A 300 3.18 -7.24 7.16
C PHE A 300 3.59 -7.50 8.61
N ALA A 301 3.71 -6.46 9.42
CA ALA A 301 3.97 -6.63 10.84
C ALA A 301 2.73 -7.08 11.62
N SER A 302 1.52 -7.01 11.04
CA SER A 302 0.30 -7.52 11.70
C SER A 302 0.56 -8.92 12.30
N PRO A 303 0.29 -9.13 13.60
CA PRO A 303 0.55 -10.40 14.28
C PRO A 303 -0.05 -11.60 13.55
N ARG A 304 -1.26 -11.48 13.00
CA ARG A 304 -1.97 -12.57 12.29
C ARG A 304 -1.39 -12.84 10.91
N ILE A 305 -1.19 -11.80 10.10
CA ILE A 305 -0.56 -11.92 8.77
C ILE A 305 0.83 -12.56 8.90
N THR A 306 1.59 -12.16 9.93
CA THR A 306 2.90 -12.74 10.22
C THR A 306 2.82 -14.26 10.48
N GLN A 307 1.73 -14.79 11.04
CA GLN A 307 1.58 -16.24 11.24
C GLN A 307 1.53 -16.99 9.91
N VAL A 308 0.83 -16.45 8.90
CA VAL A 308 0.80 -17.04 7.55
C VAL A 308 2.19 -16.95 6.90
N LEU A 309 2.87 -15.80 7.01
CA LEU A 309 4.22 -15.61 6.46
C LEU A 309 5.28 -16.55 7.06
N LYS A 310 5.13 -16.93 8.33
CA LYS A 310 5.99 -17.91 9.01
C LYS A 310 5.82 -19.32 8.47
N GLN A 311 4.62 -19.69 8.02
CA GLN A 311 4.37 -21.01 7.43
C GLN A 311 4.93 -21.15 6.02
N THR A 312 5.06 -20.03 5.30
CA THR A 312 5.47 -20.02 3.89
C THR A 312 6.93 -19.68 3.68
N ALA A 313 7.65 -19.26 4.73
CA ALA A 313 9.00 -18.69 4.63
C ALA A 313 9.08 -17.53 3.62
N TYR A 314 7.96 -16.81 3.41
CA TYR A 314 7.85 -15.82 2.35
C TYR A 314 8.63 -14.56 2.70
N LEU A 315 8.14 -13.85 3.72
CA LEU A 315 8.73 -12.66 4.41
C LEU A 315 9.77 -12.95 5.50
N VAL A 316 9.57 -14.07 6.19
CA VAL A 316 10.06 -14.33 7.54
C VAL A 316 10.78 -15.69 7.53
N PRO A 317 11.86 -15.91 8.31
CA PRO A 317 12.45 -17.25 8.38
C PRO A 317 11.41 -18.24 8.90
N THR A 318 11.56 -19.52 8.54
CA THR A 318 10.74 -20.56 9.17
C THR A 318 11.01 -20.61 10.68
N ALA A 319 10.04 -21.11 11.45
CA ALA A 319 10.13 -21.18 12.90
C ALA A 319 11.34 -21.99 13.42
N SER A 320 11.93 -22.87 12.60
CA SER A 320 13.14 -23.62 12.93
C SER A 320 14.41 -22.74 12.92
N ALA A 321 14.49 -21.75 12.02
CA ALA A 321 15.64 -20.85 11.92
C ALA A 321 15.71 -19.80 13.05
N SER A 322 14.56 -19.45 13.66
CA SER A 322 14.52 -18.45 14.75
C SER A 322 15.11 -18.95 16.08
N ARG A 323 15.23 -20.28 16.27
CA ARG A 323 15.85 -20.86 17.49
C ARG A 323 17.38 -20.77 17.53
N SER A 324 18.05 -20.53 16.39
CA SER A 324 19.51 -20.33 16.37
C SER A 324 19.96 -18.98 16.95
N GLN A 325 19.01 -18.10 17.28
CA GLN A 325 19.23 -16.81 17.92
C GLN A 325 18.39 -16.67 19.18
N ASP A 326 18.59 -17.54 20.16
CA ASP A 326 18.45 -17.12 21.57
C ASP A 326 19.59 -16.15 21.91
N SER A 327 19.56 -14.97 21.28
CA SER A 327 20.29 -13.82 21.79
C SER A 327 19.63 -13.45 23.10
N LYS A 328 20.42 -13.43 24.19
CA LYS A 328 20.04 -12.89 25.50
C LYS A 328 19.17 -11.67 25.27
N THR A 329 17.87 -11.77 25.55
CA THR A 329 16.94 -10.65 25.46
C THR A 329 17.38 -9.65 26.53
N SER A 330 18.25 -8.73 26.13
CA SER A 330 18.61 -7.57 26.92
C SER A 330 17.33 -6.77 27.07
N ARG A 331 16.69 -6.88 28.25
CA ARG A 331 15.48 -6.15 28.63
C ARG A 331 15.84 -4.68 28.87
N THR A 332 16.29 -3.98 27.83
CA THR A 332 16.60 -2.55 27.91
C THR A 332 15.36 -1.74 27.56
N ALA A 333 15.08 -0.72 28.38
CA ALA A 333 13.98 0.21 28.15
C ALA A 333 14.16 1.04 26.85
N SER A 334 15.39 1.18 26.35
CA SER A 334 15.71 1.97 25.14
C SER A 334 15.51 1.19 23.85
N LEU A 335 14.93 1.83 22.83
CA LEU A 335 14.85 1.30 21.47
C LEU A 335 16.24 0.95 20.91
N PRO A 336 16.36 -0.09 20.06
CA PRO A 336 17.64 -0.51 19.53
C PRO A 336 18.17 0.50 18.51
N THR A 337 19.49 0.63 18.39
CA THR A 337 20.08 1.45 17.33
C THR A 337 19.93 0.76 15.96
N VAL A 338 20.08 1.52 14.87
CA VAL A 338 20.06 0.96 13.50
C VAL A 338 21.16 -0.11 13.31
N GLU A 339 22.31 0.07 13.96
CA GLU A 339 23.40 -0.90 13.89
C GLU A 339 23.10 -2.16 14.70
N GLU A 340 22.52 -2.02 15.89
CA GLU A 340 22.02 -3.17 16.68
C GLU A 340 20.97 -3.96 15.91
N LEU A 341 20.06 -3.30 15.19
CA LEU A 341 19.07 -3.96 14.33
C LEU A 341 19.75 -4.78 13.23
N ARG A 342 20.75 -4.21 12.54
CA ARG A 342 21.52 -4.93 11.51
C ARG A 342 22.24 -6.15 12.09
N GLN A 343 22.81 -6.03 13.29
CA GLN A 343 23.49 -7.11 13.99
C GLN A 343 22.56 -8.16 14.58
N THR A 344 21.34 -7.78 14.96
CA THR A 344 20.34 -8.70 15.52
C THR A 344 19.79 -9.59 14.41
N PHE A 345 19.30 -9.00 13.32
CA PHE A 345 18.61 -9.76 12.27
C PHE A 345 19.55 -10.50 11.29
N LYS A 346 20.85 -10.17 11.26
CA LYS A 346 21.92 -10.78 10.41
C LYS A 346 21.40 -11.36 9.09
N VAL A 347 20.74 -10.53 8.29
CA VAL A 347 20.17 -10.98 7.02
C VAL A 347 21.32 -11.16 6.04
N ASP A 348 21.59 -12.41 5.65
CA ASP A 348 22.57 -12.68 4.61
C ASP A 348 22.12 -12.12 3.25
N LYS A 349 23.08 -11.95 2.33
CA LYS A 349 22.81 -11.34 1.02
C LYS A 349 21.77 -12.13 0.21
N ALA A 350 21.84 -13.46 0.21
CA ALA A 350 20.93 -14.29 -0.59
C ALA A 350 19.48 -14.15 -0.09
N ARG A 351 19.30 -14.12 1.22
CA ARG A 351 18.00 -13.88 1.85
C ARG A 351 17.49 -12.47 1.58
N ALA A 352 18.35 -11.46 1.69
CA ALA A 352 18.00 -10.08 1.34
C ALA A 352 17.60 -9.95 -0.14
N ASP A 353 18.28 -10.66 -1.05
CA ASP A 353 17.96 -10.69 -2.49
C ASP A 353 16.61 -11.38 -2.76
N ARG A 354 16.31 -12.50 -2.07
CA ARG A 354 14.98 -13.15 -2.15
C ARG A 354 13.87 -12.22 -1.67
N THR A 355 14.04 -11.58 -0.51
CA THR A 355 13.06 -10.62 0.01
C THR A 355 12.87 -9.45 -0.97
N TRP A 356 13.96 -8.92 -1.54
CA TRP A 356 13.90 -7.85 -2.53
C TRP A 356 13.13 -8.25 -3.79
N ASN A 357 13.36 -9.46 -4.32
CA ASN A 357 12.62 -9.96 -5.48
C ASN A 357 11.12 -10.05 -5.18
N ARG A 358 10.71 -10.61 -4.04
CA ARG A 358 9.29 -10.67 -3.65
C ARG A 358 8.62 -9.29 -3.54
N LEU A 359 9.37 -8.28 -3.09
CA LEU A 359 8.89 -6.89 -3.07
C LEU A 359 8.72 -6.34 -4.50
N LEU A 360 9.65 -6.66 -5.41
CA LEU A 360 9.53 -6.29 -6.82
C LEU A 360 8.37 -7.00 -7.53
N GLU A 361 8.07 -8.25 -7.20
CA GLU A 361 6.86 -8.96 -7.70
C GLU A 361 5.60 -8.23 -7.28
N THR A 362 5.55 -7.75 -6.04
CA THR A 362 4.41 -6.95 -5.54
C THR A 362 4.30 -5.62 -6.29
N ILE A 363 5.41 -4.94 -6.56
CA ILE A 363 5.38 -3.70 -7.34
C ILE A 363 5.00 -3.98 -8.80
N GLN A 364 5.44 -5.10 -9.38
CA GLN A 364 5.01 -5.52 -10.71
C GLN A 364 3.50 -5.70 -10.76
N PHE A 365 2.90 -6.41 -9.78
CA PHE A 365 1.46 -6.57 -9.66
C PHE A 365 0.75 -5.21 -9.64
N VAL A 366 1.21 -4.27 -8.80
CA VAL A 366 0.66 -2.91 -8.73
C VAL A 366 0.73 -2.23 -10.10
N LEU A 367 1.87 -2.31 -10.80
CA LEU A 367 1.99 -1.73 -12.13
C LEU A 367 1.05 -2.38 -13.14
N ASP A 368 0.86 -3.70 -13.07
CA ASP A 368 -0.01 -4.43 -14.01
C ASP A 368 -1.48 -4.03 -13.87
N VAL A 369 -1.96 -3.78 -12.65
CA VAL A 369 -3.35 -3.34 -12.43
C VAL A 369 -3.57 -1.84 -12.70
N VAL A 370 -2.52 -1.01 -12.68
CA VAL A 370 -2.64 0.45 -12.89
C VAL A 370 -2.15 0.96 -14.26
N GLU A 371 -1.61 0.11 -15.14
CA GLU A 371 -0.90 0.55 -16.34
C GLU A 371 -1.79 1.26 -17.37
N LYS A 372 -2.93 0.67 -17.75
CA LYS A 372 -3.82 1.14 -18.81
C LYS A 372 -5.27 0.81 -18.50
N ALA A 373 -6.20 1.54 -19.12
CA ALA A 373 -7.63 1.35 -18.88
C ALA A 373 -8.10 -0.08 -19.19
N ASP A 374 -7.49 -0.72 -20.19
CA ASP A 374 -7.77 -2.11 -20.59
C ASP A 374 -7.06 -3.17 -19.74
N SER A 375 -6.19 -2.76 -18.81
CA SER A 375 -5.44 -3.70 -17.96
C SER A 375 -6.34 -4.58 -17.10
N LEU A 376 -7.53 -4.10 -16.71
CA LEU A 376 -8.49 -4.83 -15.88
C LEU A 376 -9.65 -5.45 -16.67
N THR A 377 -9.61 -5.38 -18.00
CA THR A 377 -10.67 -5.92 -18.86
C THR A 377 -10.66 -7.45 -18.82
N PRO A 378 -11.79 -8.10 -18.48
CA PRO A 378 -11.88 -9.56 -18.48
C PRO A 378 -11.95 -10.12 -19.93
N PRO A 379 -11.55 -11.39 -20.14
CA PRO A 379 -11.46 -12.02 -21.47
C PRO A 379 -12.70 -11.88 -22.35
N SER A 380 -13.89 -12.08 -21.80
CA SER A 380 -15.18 -12.03 -22.50
C SER A 380 -15.45 -10.63 -23.06
N ILE A 381 -15.14 -9.58 -22.29
CA ILE A 381 -15.31 -8.18 -22.71
C ILE A 381 -14.25 -7.80 -23.75
N ALA A 382 -13.00 -8.24 -23.56
CA ALA A 382 -11.94 -8.04 -24.56
C ALA A 382 -12.31 -8.70 -25.90
N ALA A 383 -12.92 -9.89 -25.85
CA ALA A 383 -13.35 -10.61 -27.04
C ALA A 383 -14.45 -9.92 -27.84
N LEU A 384 -15.32 -9.10 -27.20
CA LEU A 384 -16.34 -8.31 -27.90
C LEU A 384 -15.73 -7.25 -28.82
N SER A 385 -14.49 -6.82 -28.54
CA SER A 385 -13.79 -5.80 -29.32
C SER A 385 -12.84 -6.41 -30.37
N ALA A 386 -12.72 -7.74 -30.45
CA ALA A 386 -11.79 -8.42 -31.33
C ALA A 386 -12.33 -8.52 -32.78
N PRO A 387 -11.55 -8.13 -33.80
CA PRO A 387 -11.97 -8.25 -35.20
C PRO A 387 -12.13 -9.73 -35.63
N GLY A 388 -13.25 -10.09 -36.27
CA GLY A 388 -13.41 -11.38 -36.96
C GLY A 388 -14.03 -12.54 -36.17
N ARG A 389 -14.68 -12.30 -35.03
CA ARG A 389 -15.55 -13.31 -34.38
C ARG A 389 -17.00 -13.15 -34.85
N ASP A 390 -17.35 -13.83 -35.93
CA ASP A 390 -18.76 -14.05 -36.29
C ASP A 390 -19.35 -15.10 -35.32
N THR A 391 -20.41 -14.72 -34.62
CA THR A 391 -21.15 -15.61 -33.70
C THR A 391 -22.14 -16.43 -34.52
N VAL A 392 -21.70 -17.60 -34.99
CA VAL A 392 -22.54 -18.39 -35.91
C VAL A 392 -23.70 -19.12 -35.19
N ASP A 393 -23.63 -19.42 -33.89
CA ASP A 393 -24.63 -20.33 -33.26
C ASP A 393 -25.08 -19.99 -31.82
N GLY A 394 -25.01 -18.72 -31.37
CA GLY A 394 -25.60 -18.29 -30.10
C GLY A 394 -24.97 -18.84 -28.80
N HIS A 395 -23.98 -19.74 -28.90
CA HIS A 395 -23.12 -20.19 -27.80
C HIS A 395 -21.69 -19.74 -28.10
N SER A 396 -21.27 -18.61 -27.52
CA SER A 396 -19.86 -18.22 -27.59
C SER A 396 -19.05 -19.08 -26.62
N PRO A 397 -18.02 -19.82 -27.09
CA PRO A 397 -17.12 -20.54 -26.19
C PRO A 397 -16.40 -19.57 -25.25
N LEU A 398 -16.14 -20.03 -24.01
CA LEU A 398 -15.40 -19.26 -22.99
C LEU A 398 -14.13 -18.63 -23.59
N ALA A 399 -13.95 -17.33 -23.37
CA ALA A 399 -12.77 -16.63 -23.84
C ALA A 399 -11.54 -17.06 -23.03
N PRO A 400 -10.40 -17.37 -23.66
CA PRO A 400 -9.22 -17.85 -22.96
C PRO A 400 -8.56 -16.72 -22.13
N PRO A 401 -7.86 -17.06 -21.04
CA PRO A 401 -7.36 -16.07 -20.08
C PRO A 401 -6.34 -15.10 -20.70
N GLU A 402 -5.64 -15.49 -21.76
CA GLU A 402 -4.67 -14.64 -22.46
C GLU A 402 -5.33 -13.45 -23.20
N MET A 403 -6.65 -13.48 -23.41
CA MET A 403 -7.41 -12.36 -23.95
C MET A 403 -7.70 -11.27 -22.91
N GLY A 404 -7.62 -11.60 -21.62
CA GLY A 404 -7.81 -10.63 -20.54
C GLY A 404 -6.62 -9.67 -20.43
N GLY A 405 -6.86 -8.47 -19.90
CA GLY A 405 -5.80 -7.49 -19.66
C GLY A 405 -4.74 -8.00 -18.67
N ASP A 406 -3.51 -7.48 -18.77
CA ASP A 406 -2.37 -7.92 -17.94
C ASP A 406 -2.64 -7.78 -16.43
N GLY A 407 -3.39 -6.75 -16.03
CA GLY A 407 -3.79 -6.51 -14.64
C GLY A 407 -4.84 -7.50 -14.14
N TRP A 408 -5.85 -7.81 -14.96
CA TRP A 408 -6.84 -8.86 -14.69
C TRP A 408 -6.13 -10.21 -14.53
N GLN A 409 -5.27 -10.56 -15.49
CA GLN A 409 -4.47 -11.78 -15.48
C GLN A 409 -3.62 -11.89 -14.22
N SER A 410 -2.96 -10.81 -13.82
CA SER A 410 -2.13 -10.78 -12.61
C SER A 410 -2.98 -10.90 -11.34
N ALA A 411 -4.10 -10.19 -11.24
CA ALA A 411 -4.99 -10.23 -10.08
C ALA A 411 -5.59 -11.63 -9.87
N VAL A 412 -6.09 -12.27 -10.93
CA VAL A 412 -6.66 -13.62 -10.82
C VAL A 412 -5.59 -14.65 -10.48
N ARG A 413 -4.37 -14.55 -11.04
CA ARG A 413 -3.27 -15.45 -10.67
C ARG A 413 -2.80 -15.23 -9.23
N VAL A 414 -2.74 -13.99 -8.74
CA VAL A 414 -2.44 -13.72 -7.31
C VAL A 414 -3.56 -14.22 -6.39
N ARG A 415 -4.84 -14.11 -6.79
CA ARG A 415 -5.96 -14.73 -6.06
C ARG A 415 -5.79 -16.25 -5.93
N LEU A 416 -5.40 -16.92 -7.02
CA LEU A 416 -5.08 -18.36 -7.00
C LEU A 416 -3.80 -18.68 -6.21
N LEU A 417 -2.81 -17.78 -6.20
CA LEU A 417 -1.61 -17.90 -5.36
C LEU A 417 -2.00 -17.90 -3.86
N HIS A 418 -2.86 -16.97 -3.45
CA HIS A 418 -3.39 -16.93 -2.08
C HIS A 418 -4.17 -18.19 -1.72
N THR A 419 -4.98 -18.70 -2.66
CA THR A 419 -5.74 -19.95 -2.52
C THR A 419 -4.80 -21.14 -2.27
N ASN A 420 -3.75 -21.28 -3.08
CA ASN A 420 -2.73 -22.30 -2.92
C ASN A 420 -2.02 -22.21 -1.55
N VAL A 421 -1.67 -20.98 -1.11
CA VAL A 421 -1.06 -20.76 0.21
C VAL A 421 -2.01 -21.19 1.32
N ARG A 422 -3.29 -20.83 1.24
CA ARG A 422 -4.32 -21.22 2.22
C ARG A 422 -4.44 -22.74 2.31
N HIS A 423 -4.59 -23.44 1.19
CA HIS A 423 -4.68 -24.90 1.14
C HIS A 423 -3.43 -25.56 1.72
N ARG A 424 -2.23 -25.08 1.39
CA ARG A 424 -0.99 -25.64 1.93
C ARG A 424 -0.89 -25.47 3.44
N VAL A 425 -1.22 -24.30 3.97
CA VAL A 425 -1.19 -24.04 5.42
C VAL A 425 -2.21 -24.93 6.14
N LEU A 426 -3.43 -25.07 5.62
CA LEU A 426 -4.46 -25.95 6.21
C LEU A 426 -4.05 -27.43 6.15
N LYS A 427 -3.50 -27.91 5.03
CA LYS A 427 -2.94 -29.28 4.92
C LYS A 427 -1.82 -29.52 5.94
N LEU A 428 -0.97 -28.53 6.24
CA LEU A 428 0.05 -28.62 7.29
C LEU A 428 -0.56 -28.72 8.70
N VAL A 429 -1.62 -27.96 8.98
CA VAL A 429 -2.36 -28.02 10.25
C VAL A 429 -2.98 -29.40 10.45
N GLU A 430 -3.61 -29.96 9.42
CA GLU A 430 -4.21 -31.30 9.46
C GLU A 430 -3.17 -32.40 9.72
N ARG A 431 -2.02 -32.34 9.02
CA ARG A 431 -0.89 -33.28 9.25
C ARG A 431 -0.35 -33.20 10.68
N GLY A 432 -0.26 -32.00 11.24
CA GLY A 432 0.16 -31.78 12.62
C GLY A 432 -0.82 -32.37 13.65
N ARG A 433 -2.14 -32.29 13.38
CA ARG A 433 -3.19 -32.89 14.22
C ARG A 433 -3.15 -34.42 14.20
N ASN A 434 -2.78 -35.02 13.08
CA ASN A 434 -2.78 -36.48 12.88
C ASN A 434 -1.54 -37.22 13.41
N GLY A 435 -0.73 -36.60 14.27
CA GLY A 435 0.34 -37.27 15.03
C GLY A 435 1.66 -37.51 14.27
N SER A 436 1.85 -36.88 13.10
CA SER A 436 3.14 -36.85 12.39
C SER A 436 4.18 -36.07 13.22
N SER A 437 5.10 -36.77 13.88
CA SER A 437 6.00 -36.24 14.92
C SER A 437 7.17 -35.38 14.41
N ASP A 438 6.98 -34.52 13.41
CA ASP A 438 7.93 -33.43 13.15
C ASP A 438 7.63 -32.29 14.13
N THR A 439 7.99 -32.54 15.40
CA THR A 439 7.77 -31.73 16.60
C THR A 439 8.47 -30.35 16.62
N ASN A 440 8.96 -29.88 15.46
CA ASN A 440 9.88 -28.74 15.39
C ASN A 440 9.38 -27.53 14.58
N SER A 441 8.17 -27.57 13.99
CA SER A 441 7.57 -26.41 13.31
C SER A 441 6.45 -25.78 14.13
N HIS A 442 6.43 -24.45 14.25
CA HIS A 442 5.34 -23.70 14.86
C HIS A 442 4.10 -23.82 13.98
N VAL A 443 3.20 -24.76 14.29
CA VAL A 443 1.96 -25.00 13.54
C VAL A 443 1.06 -23.76 13.62
N TYR A 444 0.39 -23.44 12.51
CA TYR A 444 -0.56 -22.34 12.43
C TYR A 444 -1.80 -22.61 13.30
N ASP A 445 -2.16 -21.64 14.14
CA ASP A 445 -3.31 -21.74 15.04
C ASP A 445 -4.56 -21.15 14.36
N VAL A 446 -5.40 -22.04 13.81
CA VAL A 446 -6.63 -21.67 13.09
C VAL A 446 -7.69 -21.10 14.04
N ASP A 447 -7.79 -21.60 15.26
CA ASP A 447 -8.81 -21.16 16.22
C ASP A 447 -8.55 -19.71 16.64
N LYS A 448 -7.28 -19.34 16.80
CA LYS A 448 -6.87 -17.98 17.14
C LYS A 448 -6.84 -17.02 15.94
N ASN A 449 -6.33 -17.47 14.79
CA ASN A 449 -6.03 -16.58 13.66
C ASN A 449 -7.08 -16.64 12.54
N GLY A 450 -8.02 -17.58 12.59
CA GLY A 450 -8.97 -17.84 11.52
C GLY A 450 -8.38 -18.66 10.38
N ILE A 451 -9.09 -18.69 9.25
CA ILE A 451 -8.60 -19.30 8.03
C ILE A 451 -7.44 -18.43 7.48
N PRO A 452 -6.32 -19.02 6.99
CA PRO A 452 -5.25 -18.23 6.39
C PRO A 452 -5.73 -17.38 5.20
N ILE A 453 -5.33 -16.12 5.15
CA ILE A 453 -5.69 -15.20 4.06
C ILE A 453 -7.23 -15.12 3.93
N ASN A 454 -7.89 -14.88 5.06
CA ASN A 454 -9.35 -14.71 5.12
C ASN A 454 -9.79 -13.32 4.62
N GLN A 455 -11.10 -13.07 4.59
CA GLN A 455 -11.67 -11.79 4.17
C GLN A 455 -11.22 -10.60 5.04
N GLU A 456 -10.89 -10.79 6.33
CA GLU A 456 -10.33 -9.72 7.19
C GLU A 456 -8.92 -9.33 6.73
N ASP A 457 -8.05 -10.33 6.54
CA ASP A 457 -6.67 -10.13 6.07
C ASP A 457 -6.68 -9.46 4.68
N MET A 458 -7.56 -9.91 3.79
CA MET A 458 -7.72 -9.35 2.44
C MET A 458 -8.25 -7.91 2.48
N LEU A 459 -9.22 -7.62 3.35
CA LEU A 459 -9.78 -6.28 3.55
C LEU A 459 -8.71 -5.30 4.05
N GLY A 460 -7.98 -5.66 5.11
CA GLY A 460 -6.90 -4.85 5.65
C GLY A 460 -5.77 -4.63 4.64
N THR A 461 -5.41 -5.68 3.88
CA THR A 461 -4.43 -5.59 2.79
C THR A 461 -4.92 -4.64 1.70
N LEU A 462 -6.17 -4.75 1.22
CA LEU A 462 -6.70 -3.85 0.21
C LEU A 462 -6.69 -2.39 0.69
N CYS A 463 -7.06 -2.12 1.95
CA CYS A 463 -6.93 -0.79 2.55
C CYS A 463 -5.49 -0.27 2.52
N ALA A 464 -4.50 -1.14 2.74
CA ALA A 464 -3.09 -0.79 2.69
C ALA A 464 -2.60 -0.42 1.27
N PHE A 465 -3.26 -0.87 0.21
CA PHE A 465 -2.97 -0.46 -1.17
C PHE A 465 -3.87 0.66 -1.70
N ALA A 466 -5.05 0.85 -1.10
CA ALA A 466 -6.05 1.81 -1.57
C ALA A 466 -6.08 3.11 -0.74
N SER A 467 -6.53 3.03 0.51
CA SER A 467 -6.70 4.22 1.37
C SER A 467 -5.36 4.69 1.97
N ALA A 468 -4.48 3.75 2.37
CA ALA A 468 -3.24 4.12 3.04
C ALA A 468 -2.32 5.02 2.19
N PRO A 469 -2.12 4.77 0.87
CA PRO A 469 -1.41 5.70 0.00
C PRO A 469 -1.98 7.11 0.06
N LEU A 470 -3.31 7.27 -0.10
CA LEU A 470 -3.95 8.59 -0.06
C LEU A 470 -3.80 9.28 1.29
N ALA A 471 -3.99 8.54 2.39
CA ALA A 471 -3.85 9.08 3.74
C ALA A 471 -2.41 9.52 4.03
N MET A 472 -1.42 8.74 3.60
CA MET A 472 0.00 9.00 3.88
C MET A 472 0.65 9.98 2.91
N LEU A 473 0.09 10.18 1.71
CA LEU A 473 0.46 11.29 0.83
C LEU A 473 0.37 12.62 1.58
N GLN A 474 -0.66 12.80 2.40
CA GLN A 474 -0.80 13.99 3.22
C GLN A 474 0.34 14.13 4.22
N ARG A 475 0.85 13.05 4.84
CA ARG A 475 2.05 13.10 5.69
C ARG A 475 3.34 13.41 4.93
N ILE A 476 3.41 13.05 3.65
CA ILE A 476 4.50 13.44 2.74
C ILE A 476 4.36 14.92 2.32
N GLY A 477 3.20 15.55 2.49
CA GLY A 477 2.91 16.95 2.12
C GLY A 477 2.17 17.10 0.78
N VAL A 478 1.58 16.02 0.27
CA VAL A 478 0.79 15.99 -0.96
C VAL A 478 -0.68 15.77 -0.62
N ALA A 479 -1.57 16.60 -1.14
CA ALA A 479 -3.01 16.50 -0.89
C ALA A 479 -3.77 16.23 -2.20
N PRO A 480 -4.16 14.97 -2.48
CA PRO A 480 -5.04 14.68 -3.61
C PRO A 480 -6.40 15.35 -3.46
N THR A 481 -7.01 15.73 -4.58
CA THR A 481 -8.37 16.31 -4.60
C THR A 481 -9.42 15.26 -4.21
N ALA A 482 -10.62 15.70 -3.81
CA ALA A 482 -11.71 14.78 -3.48
C ALA A 482 -12.03 13.81 -4.64
N GLN A 483 -12.02 14.31 -5.88
CA GLN A 483 -12.26 13.49 -7.06
C GLN A 483 -11.14 12.47 -7.30
N GLU A 484 -9.87 12.87 -7.17
CA GLU A 484 -8.74 11.94 -7.28
C GLU A 484 -8.81 10.82 -6.23
N ARG A 485 -9.22 11.15 -4.99
CA ARG A 485 -9.43 10.16 -3.94
C ARG A 485 -10.57 9.20 -4.31
N LYS A 486 -11.71 9.72 -4.80
CA LYS A 486 -12.86 8.92 -5.24
C LYS A 486 -12.45 7.95 -6.36
N ASP A 487 -11.76 8.44 -7.39
CA ASP A 487 -11.36 7.62 -8.54
C ASP A 487 -10.30 6.56 -8.16
N TYR A 488 -9.33 6.90 -7.30
CA TYR A 488 -8.32 5.93 -6.85
C TYR A 488 -8.94 4.81 -5.98
N ILE A 489 -9.88 5.16 -5.10
CA ILE A 489 -10.61 4.18 -4.30
C ILE A 489 -11.52 3.31 -5.18
N ALA A 490 -12.19 3.88 -6.17
CA ALA A 490 -12.99 3.13 -7.14
C ALA A 490 -12.15 2.13 -7.95
N LEU A 491 -10.95 2.53 -8.38
CA LEU A 491 -9.99 1.63 -9.05
C LEU A 491 -9.64 0.44 -8.15
N TRP A 492 -9.26 0.68 -6.89
CA TRP A 492 -8.92 -0.40 -5.97
C TRP A 492 -10.11 -1.23 -5.52
N ARG A 493 -11.32 -0.67 -5.46
CA ARG A 493 -12.55 -1.45 -5.26
C ARG A 493 -12.76 -2.45 -6.41
N HIS A 494 -12.56 -2.01 -7.66
CA HIS A 494 -12.59 -2.88 -8.83
C HIS A 494 -11.51 -3.98 -8.77
N ILE A 495 -10.28 -3.65 -8.38
CA ILE A 495 -9.20 -4.63 -8.18
C ILE A 495 -9.55 -5.62 -7.07
N GLY A 496 -10.14 -5.14 -5.97
CA GLY A 496 -10.57 -5.93 -4.82
C GLY A 496 -11.51 -7.08 -5.19
N PHE A 497 -12.42 -6.86 -6.14
CA PHE A 497 -13.29 -7.90 -6.67
C PHE A 497 -12.50 -9.04 -7.33
N TYR A 498 -11.57 -8.71 -8.23
CA TYR A 498 -10.74 -9.74 -8.90
C TYR A 498 -9.77 -10.44 -7.95
N MET A 499 -9.42 -9.79 -6.82
CA MET A 499 -8.63 -10.37 -5.75
C MET A 499 -9.44 -11.28 -4.80
N GLY A 500 -10.76 -11.40 -5.00
CA GLY A 500 -11.62 -12.32 -4.25
C GLY A 500 -12.29 -11.74 -3.00
N ILE A 501 -12.35 -10.40 -2.87
CA ILE A 501 -13.10 -9.78 -1.77
C ILE A 501 -14.58 -9.74 -2.11
N GLU A 502 -15.42 -10.10 -1.14
CA GLU A 502 -16.87 -10.21 -1.35
C GLU A 502 -17.51 -8.89 -1.81
N PRO A 503 -18.35 -8.89 -2.87
CA PRO A 503 -19.01 -7.69 -3.37
C PRO A 503 -19.82 -6.93 -2.33
N ALA A 504 -20.48 -7.66 -1.42
CA ALA A 504 -21.29 -7.06 -0.35
C ALA A 504 -20.43 -6.23 0.62
N LEU A 505 -19.19 -6.67 0.87
CA LEU A 505 -18.21 -5.98 1.71
C LEU A 505 -17.61 -4.78 0.97
N LEU A 506 -17.25 -4.92 -0.31
CA LEU A 506 -16.72 -3.84 -1.15
C LEU A 506 -17.69 -2.64 -1.26
N ARG A 507 -19.00 -2.90 -1.35
CA ARG A 507 -20.05 -1.87 -1.39
C ARG A 507 -20.12 -1.02 -0.13
N VAL A 508 -19.69 -1.56 1.02
CA VAL A 508 -19.72 -0.86 2.31
C VAL A 508 -18.36 -0.25 2.59
N ALA A 509 -17.31 -1.06 2.59
CA ALA A 509 -15.96 -0.67 3.00
C ALA A 509 -15.27 0.32 2.03
N PHE A 510 -15.62 0.26 0.75
CA PHE A 510 -15.04 1.13 -0.29
C PHE A 510 -16.12 1.91 -1.05
N ALA A 511 -17.28 2.17 -0.44
CA ALA A 511 -18.37 2.95 -1.06
C ALA A 511 -17.86 4.28 -1.64
N ASP A 512 -17.05 4.98 -0.83
CA ASP A 512 -16.38 6.23 -1.14
C ASP A 512 -15.02 6.29 -0.42
N ALA A 513 -14.31 7.42 -0.56
CA ALA A 513 -13.00 7.60 0.06
C ALA A 513 -13.05 7.70 1.59
N GLN A 514 -14.14 8.17 2.19
CA GLN A 514 -14.29 8.24 3.65
C GLN A 514 -14.52 6.85 4.22
N ALA A 515 -15.40 6.06 3.61
CA ALA A 515 -15.63 4.67 3.99
C ALA A 515 -14.33 3.86 3.95
N ALA A 516 -13.51 4.06 2.91
CA ALA A 516 -12.20 3.40 2.81
C ALA A 516 -11.23 3.84 3.91
N ASP A 517 -11.22 5.11 4.31
CA ASP A 517 -10.40 5.61 5.42
C ASP A 517 -10.85 5.06 6.78
N ARG A 518 -12.18 4.99 7.02
CA ARG A 518 -12.74 4.37 8.23
C ARG A 518 -12.38 2.89 8.29
N THR A 519 -12.52 2.19 7.17
CA THR A 519 -12.16 0.78 7.04
C THR A 519 -10.67 0.57 7.33
N LEU A 520 -9.78 1.40 6.76
CA LEU A 520 -8.35 1.33 7.05
C LEU A 520 -8.06 1.49 8.55
N TRP A 521 -8.68 2.48 9.19
CA TRP A 521 -8.46 2.69 10.61
C TRP A 521 -9.00 1.53 11.47
N CYS A 522 -10.22 1.05 11.20
CA CYS A 522 -10.83 -0.06 11.93
C CYS A 522 -10.04 -1.36 11.77
N THR A 523 -9.56 -1.65 10.56
CA THR A 523 -8.71 -2.83 10.29
C THR A 523 -7.35 -2.73 10.99
N VAL A 524 -6.71 -1.55 11.01
CA VAL A 524 -5.46 -1.34 11.78
C VAL A 524 -5.72 -1.54 13.29
N LEU A 525 -6.78 -0.95 13.83
CA LEU A 525 -7.17 -1.11 15.23
C LEU A 525 -7.31 -2.60 15.59
N HIS A 526 -8.02 -3.36 14.76
CA HIS A 526 -8.34 -4.74 15.06
C HIS A 526 -7.19 -5.72 14.80
N LEU A 527 -6.44 -5.56 13.71
CA LEU A 527 -5.29 -6.41 13.37
C LEU A 527 -4.14 -6.24 14.37
N PHE A 528 -3.96 -5.05 14.94
CA PHE A 528 -2.88 -4.77 15.90
C PHE A 528 -3.34 -4.77 17.38
N SER A 529 -4.62 -5.05 17.67
CA SER A 529 -5.18 -5.08 19.03
C SER A 529 -4.36 -5.92 20.03
N GLN A 530 -3.85 -7.08 19.61
CA GLN A 530 -3.09 -7.99 20.49
C GLN A 530 -1.71 -7.45 20.88
N VAL A 531 -1.15 -6.50 20.12
CA VAL A 531 0.14 -5.86 20.41
C VAL A 531 0.00 -4.92 21.59
N GLU A 532 -1.13 -4.21 21.66
CA GLU A 532 -1.44 -3.25 22.71
C GLU A 532 -1.83 -3.92 24.04
N VAL A 533 -2.37 -5.15 24.01
CA VAL A 533 -2.75 -5.94 25.21
C VAL A 533 -1.53 -6.55 25.92
N LEU A 534 -0.51 -6.95 25.16
CA LEU A 534 0.75 -7.49 25.69
C LEU A 534 1.48 -6.44 26.57
N ASP A 535 1.24 -5.15 26.33
CA ASP A 535 1.72 -4.00 27.12
C ASP A 535 1.15 -3.97 28.55
N ARG A 536 -0.07 -4.52 28.80
CA ARG A 536 -0.69 -4.57 30.14
C ARG A 536 -0.13 -5.66 31.05
N GLN A 537 0.32 -6.79 30.50
CA GLN A 537 0.72 -7.94 31.30
C GLN A 537 2.18 -7.86 31.80
N LEU A 538 3.01 -7.01 31.21
CA LEU A 538 4.45 -6.93 31.48
C LEU A 538 4.86 -5.86 32.51
N GLY A 539 3.93 -5.00 32.95
CA GLY A 539 4.23 -3.86 33.83
C GLY A 539 5.10 -2.79 33.16
N ASP A 540 5.20 -1.62 33.78
CA ASP A 540 5.82 -0.37 33.28
C ASP A 540 7.30 -0.43 32.84
N HIS A 541 7.94 -1.60 32.77
CA HIS A 541 9.40 -1.73 32.59
C HIS A 541 9.86 -2.48 31.34
N ALA A 542 8.98 -3.02 30.50
CA ALA A 542 9.38 -3.54 29.18
C ALA A 542 8.20 -3.59 28.20
N GLN A 543 8.19 -2.71 27.19
CA GLN A 543 7.22 -2.82 26.10
C GLN A 543 7.53 -4.07 25.25
N PRO A 544 6.55 -4.95 25.01
CA PRO A 544 6.73 -6.10 24.13
C PRO A 544 6.95 -5.62 22.70
N ARG A 545 8.13 -5.95 22.15
CA ARG A 545 8.53 -5.58 20.80
C ARG A 545 8.06 -6.63 19.82
N MET A 546 7.37 -6.20 18.76
CA MET A 546 6.95 -7.08 17.69
C MET A 546 8.17 -7.52 16.88
N GLN A 547 8.36 -8.84 16.79
CA GLN A 547 9.33 -9.43 15.87
C GLN A 547 8.60 -9.84 14.59
N GLY A 548 8.46 -8.88 13.68
CA GLY A 548 7.84 -9.05 12.36
C GLY A 548 8.83 -8.88 11.20
N PRO A 549 8.37 -9.01 9.96
CA PRO A 549 9.21 -8.84 8.75
C PRO A 549 9.68 -7.41 8.50
N THR A 550 9.21 -6.41 9.26
CA THR A 550 9.52 -4.98 9.05
C THR A 550 11.02 -4.73 8.90
N ILE A 551 11.83 -5.08 9.90
CA ILE A 551 13.27 -4.82 9.87
C ILE A 551 13.97 -5.61 8.76
N PRO A 552 13.75 -6.94 8.59
CA PRO A 552 14.28 -7.68 7.46
C PRO A 552 13.94 -7.07 6.09
N VAL A 553 12.70 -6.60 5.90
CA VAL A 553 12.26 -5.91 4.67
C VAL A 553 13.05 -4.62 4.45
N LEU A 554 13.20 -3.78 5.47
CA LEU A 554 13.96 -2.53 5.36
C LEU A 554 15.46 -2.79 5.10
N ILE A 555 16.04 -3.81 5.72
CA ILE A 555 17.42 -4.26 5.43
C ILE A 555 17.54 -4.73 3.98
N ALA A 556 16.56 -5.50 3.50
CA ALA A 556 16.56 -6.00 2.14
C ALA A 556 16.45 -4.87 1.10
N CYS A 557 15.84 -3.72 1.40
CA CYS A 557 15.77 -2.59 0.48
C CYS A 557 16.99 -1.66 0.53
N ALA A 558 17.68 -1.62 1.67
CA ALA A 558 18.74 -0.65 1.93
C ALA A 558 19.92 -0.78 0.95
N ASP A 559 20.53 0.36 0.65
CA ASP A 559 21.77 0.48 -0.12
C ASP A 559 21.71 -0.08 -1.56
N ARG A 560 20.49 -0.30 -2.10
CA ARG A 560 20.26 -0.79 -3.46
C ARG A 560 20.15 0.34 -4.51
N PRO A 561 20.52 0.07 -5.78
CA PRO A 561 20.25 0.98 -6.89
C PRO A 561 18.75 1.29 -7.05
N PRO A 562 18.40 2.44 -7.66
CA PRO A 562 19.30 3.46 -8.22
C PRO A 562 19.73 4.53 -7.19
N PHE A 563 19.09 4.59 -6.02
CA PHE A 563 19.29 5.70 -5.06
C PHE A 563 20.26 5.38 -3.92
N HIS A 564 20.55 4.10 -3.67
CA HIS A 564 21.38 3.65 -2.55
C HIS A 564 20.94 4.25 -1.20
N THR A 565 19.63 4.24 -0.96
CA THR A 565 19.03 4.77 0.26
C THR A 565 19.50 3.95 1.47
N PRO A 566 20.15 4.56 2.48
CA PRO A 566 20.68 3.81 3.61
C PRO A 566 19.57 3.31 4.53
N LEU A 567 19.83 2.24 5.28
CA LEU A 567 18.87 1.67 6.23
C LEU A 567 18.31 2.71 7.21
N SER A 568 19.15 3.62 7.72
CA SER A 568 18.72 4.72 8.61
C SER A 568 17.65 5.63 7.99
N ALA A 569 17.65 5.80 6.66
CA ALA A 569 16.62 6.57 5.97
C ALA A 569 15.33 5.76 5.81
N HIS A 570 15.42 4.47 5.46
CA HIS A 570 14.26 3.57 5.43
C HIS A 570 13.55 3.48 6.80
N VAL A 571 14.31 3.37 7.88
CA VAL A 571 13.77 3.37 9.26
C VAL A 571 13.10 4.72 9.57
N GLY A 572 13.76 5.84 9.29
CA GLY A 572 13.21 7.18 9.55
C GLY A 572 11.92 7.46 8.75
N ILE A 573 11.88 7.06 7.48
CA ILE A 573 10.69 7.20 6.63
C ILE A 573 9.55 6.32 7.16
N SER A 574 9.83 5.05 7.50
CA SER A 574 8.82 4.14 8.07
C SER A 574 8.23 4.71 9.35
N ARG A 575 9.09 5.18 10.26
CA ARG A 575 8.66 5.78 11.54
C ARG A 575 7.75 7.01 11.34
N ARG A 576 8.04 7.86 10.36
CA ARG A 576 7.20 9.02 10.03
C ARG A 576 5.82 8.64 9.51
N LEU A 577 5.75 7.63 8.66
CA LEU A 577 4.48 7.20 8.07
C LEU A 577 3.63 6.40 9.06
N LEU A 578 4.25 5.51 9.85
CA LEU A 578 3.55 4.66 10.81
C LEU A 578 3.05 5.42 12.05
N GLY A 579 3.69 6.53 12.40
CA GLY A 579 3.45 7.18 13.70
C GLY A 579 4.32 6.60 14.79
N LYS A 580 4.40 7.29 15.92
CA LYS A 580 5.31 6.96 17.03
C LYS A 580 4.94 5.62 17.65
N SER A 581 3.67 5.43 18.02
CA SER A 581 3.22 4.28 18.80
C SER A 581 3.42 2.97 18.03
N LEU A 582 2.99 2.90 16.77
CA LEU A 582 3.21 1.72 15.95
C LEU A 582 4.69 1.50 15.64
N ALA A 583 5.45 2.56 15.35
CA ALA A 583 6.89 2.44 15.11
C ALA A 583 7.68 1.97 16.35
N ASP A 584 7.30 2.40 17.55
CA ASP A 584 7.90 1.93 18.80
C ASP A 584 7.62 0.45 19.03
N SER A 585 6.37 0.01 18.83
CA SER A 585 6.00 -1.42 18.89
C SER A 585 6.77 -2.27 17.88
N LEU A 586 7.11 -1.70 16.72
CA LEU A 586 7.94 -2.32 15.68
C LEU A 586 9.45 -2.15 15.87
N SER A 587 9.88 -1.57 17.01
CA SER A 587 11.30 -1.36 17.34
C SER A 587 12.06 -0.46 16.36
N LEU A 588 11.38 0.48 15.70
CA LEU A 588 12.01 1.43 14.79
C LEU A 588 12.58 2.60 15.59
N PRO A 589 13.91 2.78 15.71
CA PRO A 589 14.47 3.89 16.48
C PRO A 589 14.12 5.27 15.90
N ALA A 590 14.14 6.27 16.79
CA ALA A 590 14.06 7.67 16.37
C ALA A 590 15.29 8.07 15.53
N SER A 591 15.05 8.88 14.49
CA SER A 591 16.14 9.35 13.63
C SER A 591 16.94 10.47 14.29
N SER A 592 18.22 10.58 13.93
CA SER A 592 19.03 11.77 14.23
C SER A 592 18.43 13.03 13.58
N ALA A 593 18.72 14.21 14.13
CA ALA A 593 18.17 15.46 13.61
C ALA A 593 18.56 15.73 12.13
N LYS A 594 19.82 15.43 11.77
CA LYS A 594 20.28 15.49 10.39
C LYS A 594 19.51 14.56 9.46
N ARG A 595 19.15 13.36 9.92
CA ARG A 595 18.35 12.41 9.15
C ARG A 595 16.92 12.91 8.92
N GLU A 596 16.29 13.52 9.93
CA GLU A 596 14.98 14.14 9.79
C GLU A 596 14.98 15.23 8.71
N VAL A 597 15.97 16.13 8.72
CA VAL A 597 16.13 17.17 7.69
C VAL A 597 16.29 16.57 6.30
N LEU A 598 17.09 15.50 6.17
CA LEU A 598 17.25 14.80 4.88
C LEU A 598 15.95 14.13 4.41
N SER A 599 15.17 13.55 5.33
CA SER A 599 13.85 12.99 5.01
C SER A 599 12.86 14.07 4.56
N ASP A 600 12.85 15.24 5.22
CA ASP A 600 12.05 16.39 4.77
C ASP A 600 12.49 16.88 3.38
N THR A 601 13.79 16.94 3.14
CA THR A 601 14.34 17.31 1.84
C THR A 601 13.92 16.33 0.75
N ALA A 602 13.93 15.02 1.04
CA ALA A 602 13.46 13.99 0.12
C ALA A 602 11.95 14.11 -0.16
N PHE A 603 11.14 14.35 0.87
CA PHE A 603 9.69 14.55 0.72
C PHE A 603 9.39 15.80 -0.12
N LEU A 604 10.09 16.90 0.14
CA LEU A 604 10.01 18.12 -0.68
C LEU A 604 10.41 17.84 -2.13
N GLY A 605 11.49 17.08 -2.35
CA GLY A 605 11.93 16.68 -3.68
C GLY A 605 10.88 15.88 -4.45
N MET A 606 10.06 15.07 -3.75
CA MET A 606 8.93 14.37 -4.37
C MET A 606 7.73 15.29 -4.63
N GLN A 607 7.49 16.28 -3.79
CA GLN A 607 6.41 17.26 -3.97
C GLN A 607 6.66 18.20 -5.15
N VAL A 608 7.90 18.63 -5.37
CA VAL A 608 8.25 19.67 -6.36
C VAL A 608 7.72 19.36 -7.77
N PRO A 609 7.94 18.16 -8.36
CA PRO A 609 7.40 17.84 -9.68
C PRO A 609 5.87 17.83 -9.74
N ILE A 610 5.20 17.46 -8.65
CA ILE A 610 3.74 17.41 -8.55
C ILE A 610 3.18 18.84 -8.51
N LEU A 611 3.72 19.68 -7.62
CA LEU A 611 3.31 21.08 -7.50
C LEU A 611 3.61 21.86 -8.77
N PHE A 612 4.76 21.60 -9.40
CA PHE A 612 5.09 22.20 -10.68
C PHE A 612 4.08 21.78 -11.75
N GLY A 613 3.73 20.50 -11.86
CA GLY A 613 2.72 20.03 -12.82
C GLY A 613 1.34 20.70 -12.64
N TYR A 614 0.98 21.06 -11.40
CA TYR A 614 -0.28 21.73 -11.09
C TYR A 614 -0.24 23.25 -11.34
N LEU A 615 0.86 23.91 -10.97
CA LEU A 615 0.99 25.37 -11.00
C LEU A 615 1.56 25.91 -12.32
N TYR A 616 2.29 25.08 -13.07
CA TYR A 616 2.94 25.51 -14.28
C TYR A 616 1.90 25.78 -15.39
N PRO A 617 1.88 26.97 -16.01
CA PRO A 617 0.82 27.37 -16.96
C PRO A 617 0.69 26.52 -18.22
N ARG A 618 1.60 25.58 -18.47
CA ARG A 618 1.61 24.70 -19.65
C ARG A 618 1.10 23.29 -19.28
N PRO A 619 -0.19 22.97 -19.51
CA PRO A 619 -0.77 21.67 -19.11
C PRO A 619 -0.16 20.48 -19.84
N SER A 620 0.43 20.72 -21.03
CA SER A 620 1.14 19.68 -21.78
C SER A 620 2.39 19.17 -21.07
N TRP A 621 2.97 19.93 -20.13
CA TRP A 621 4.10 19.47 -19.33
C TRP A 621 3.70 18.32 -18.42
N GLU A 622 2.61 18.47 -17.65
CA GLU A 622 2.12 17.43 -16.75
C GLU A 622 1.64 16.21 -17.54
N LYS A 623 0.88 16.44 -18.63
CA LYS A 623 0.47 15.36 -19.52
C LYS A 623 1.69 14.56 -20.01
N ARG A 624 2.74 15.25 -20.45
CA ARG A 624 3.97 14.60 -20.92
C ARG A 624 4.72 13.88 -19.79
N ARG A 625 4.72 14.43 -18.57
CA ARG A 625 5.29 13.75 -17.39
C ARG A 625 4.61 12.41 -17.16
N LEU A 626 3.27 12.37 -17.17
CA LEU A 626 2.52 11.13 -16.96
C LEU A 626 2.75 10.12 -18.09
N GLU A 627 2.75 10.56 -19.34
CA GLU A 627 3.04 9.71 -20.51
C GLU A 627 4.42 9.05 -20.44
N LEU A 628 5.45 9.79 -19.98
CA LEU A 628 6.81 9.27 -19.83
C LEU A 628 6.97 8.41 -18.57
N ALA A 629 6.31 8.76 -17.47
CA ALA A 629 6.42 8.06 -16.20
C ALA A 629 5.98 6.60 -16.30
N ARG A 630 4.91 6.32 -17.06
CA ARG A 630 4.34 4.97 -17.26
C ARG A 630 5.38 3.93 -17.73
N PRO A 631 5.95 4.04 -18.95
CA PRO A 631 6.93 3.08 -19.44
C PRO A 631 8.27 3.14 -18.68
N LEU A 632 8.69 4.30 -18.18
CA LEU A 632 9.95 4.43 -17.44
C LEU A 632 9.91 3.73 -16.07
N LEU A 633 8.79 3.86 -15.35
CA LEU A 633 8.63 3.18 -14.06
C LEU A 633 8.56 1.66 -14.25
N ARG A 634 7.80 1.18 -15.23
CA ARG A 634 7.77 -0.24 -15.59
C ARG A 634 9.17 -0.75 -15.95
N ARG A 635 9.93 0.01 -16.75
CA ARG A 635 11.30 -0.35 -17.10
C ARG A 635 12.21 -0.42 -15.89
N LEU A 636 12.09 0.52 -14.95
CA LEU A 636 12.89 0.54 -13.71
C LEU A 636 12.67 -0.74 -12.89
N ILE A 637 11.42 -1.18 -12.76
CA ILE A 637 11.08 -2.40 -12.01
C ILE A 637 11.60 -3.64 -12.74
N VAL A 638 11.36 -3.76 -14.03
CA VAL A 638 11.87 -4.88 -14.85
C VAL A 638 13.41 -4.94 -14.80
N PHE A 639 14.09 -3.80 -14.87
CA PHE A 639 15.54 -3.74 -14.73
C PHE A 639 16.00 -4.19 -13.32
N SER A 640 15.33 -3.71 -12.27
CA SER A 640 15.64 -4.07 -10.89
C SER A 640 15.40 -5.56 -10.60
N PHE A 641 14.54 -6.20 -11.40
CA PHE A 641 14.23 -7.62 -11.37
C PHE A 641 15.14 -8.46 -12.31
N GLY A 642 16.19 -7.87 -12.89
CA GLY A 642 17.13 -8.57 -13.76
C GLY A 642 16.63 -8.79 -15.20
N ASN A 643 15.85 -7.85 -15.74
CA ASN A 643 15.18 -7.92 -17.06
C ASN A 643 14.13 -9.03 -17.17
N LYS A 644 13.47 -9.32 -16.07
CA LYS A 644 12.49 -10.39 -15.95
C LYS A 644 11.14 -9.86 -15.49
N ARG A 645 10.12 -10.68 -15.65
CA ARG A 645 8.79 -10.49 -15.07
C ARG A 645 8.28 -11.79 -14.47
N THR A 646 7.59 -11.68 -13.34
CA THR A 646 6.89 -12.81 -12.73
C THR A 646 5.57 -13.08 -13.44
N LYS A 647 5.16 -14.35 -13.46
CA LYS A 647 3.84 -14.78 -13.92
C LYS A 647 2.84 -15.00 -12.78
N PHE A 648 3.30 -14.90 -11.52
CA PHE A 648 2.52 -15.24 -10.33
C PHE A 648 2.01 -16.70 -10.32
N GLU A 649 2.82 -17.62 -10.85
CA GLU A 649 2.55 -19.07 -10.82
C GLU A 649 3.20 -19.73 -9.59
N MET A 650 2.56 -20.78 -9.06
CA MET A 650 3.14 -21.63 -8.02
C MET A 650 4.02 -22.73 -8.64
N PRO A 651 5.16 -23.09 -8.01
CA PRO A 651 5.95 -24.23 -8.46
C PRO A 651 5.17 -25.54 -8.31
N THR A 652 5.37 -26.48 -9.24
CA THR A 652 4.77 -27.81 -9.19
C THR A 652 5.48 -28.71 -8.18
N SER A 653 4.72 -29.60 -7.53
CA SER A 653 5.18 -30.55 -6.50
C SER A 653 6.34 -31.47 -6.95
N SER A 654 6.57 -31.65 -8.25
CA SER A 654 7.69 -32.42 -8.79
C SER A 654 9.07 -31.79 -8.57
N SER A 655 9.14 -30.50 -8.21
CA SER A 655 10.40 -29.81 -7.92
C SER A 655 10.97 -30.10 -6.52
N GLU A 656 10.16 -30.66 -5.60
CA GLU A 656 10.62 -31.02 -4.24
C GLU A 656 11.54 -32.28 -4.20
N GLN A 657 11.69 -33.02 -5.31
CA GLN A 657 12.49 -34.27 -5.34
C GLN A 657 13.80 -34.20 -6.15
N GLY A 658 14.16 -33.04 -6.74
CA GLY A 658 15.18 -32.97 -7.79
C GLY A 658 16.59 -32.48 -7.43
N HIS A 659 16.85 -31.97 -6.22
CA HIS A 659 18.18 -31.45 -5.86
C HIS A 659 18.77 -32.21 -4.66
N LYS A 660 19.72 -33.11 -4.93
CA LYS A 660 20.72 -33.52 -3.93
C LYS A 660 21.89 -32.54 -4.05
N PRO A 661 22.21 -31.72 -3.04
CA PRO A 661 23.37 -30.85 -3.10
C PRO A 661 24.64 -31.66 -2.86
N GLN A 662 25.69 -31.31 -3.60
CA GLN A 662 27.04 -31.88 -3.48
C GLN A 662 27.84 -31.25 -2.32
N ASP A 663 27.18 -30.58 -1.38
CA ASP A 663 27.83 -29.94 -0.24
C ASP A 663 26.91 -30.00 0.99
N GLY A 664 27.40 -30.54 2.09
CA GLY A 664 26.63 -30.98 3.26
C GLY A 664 26.05 -29.87 4.14
N ARG A 665 25.38 -28.86 3.56
CA ARG A 665 24.59 -27.88 4.31
C ARG A 665 23.11 -28.28 4.27
N GLU A 666 22.52 -28.44 5.44
CA GLU A 666 21.09 -28.69 5.61
C GLU A 666 20.28 -27.56 4.97
N GLU A 667 19.56 -27.84 3.88
CA GLU A 667 18.56 -26.92 3.33
C GLU A 667 17.35 -26.81 4.27
N GLU A 668 16.83 -25.59 4.39
CA GLU A 668 15.55 -25.25 5.05
C GLU A 668 14.41 -25.98 4.31
N LYS A 669 14.16 -27.25 4.64
CA LYS A 669 13.05 -28.07 4.14
C LYS A 669 11.73 -27.47 4.60
N GLY A 670 11.15 -26.59 3.78
CA GLY A 670 9.87 -25.95 4.08
C GLY A 670 9.60 -24.64 3.34
N ASN A 671 10.52 -24.16 2.50
CA ASN A 671 10.28 -22.94 1.75
C ASN A 671 9.13 -23.11 0.75
N VAL A 672 8.06 -22.33 0.93
CA VAL A 672 7.19 -21.95 -0.18
C VAL A 672 7.97 -20.92 -0.97
N GLU A 673 8.97 -21.43 -1.68
CA GLU A 673 9.57 -20.67 -2.73
C GLU A 673 8.48 -20.49 -3.79
N THR A 674 8.02 -19.25 -3.95
CA THR A 674 7.65 -18.79 -5.29
C THR A 674 8.95 -18.74 -6.12
N GLN A 675 9.62 -19.89 -6.29
CA GLN A 675 10.59 -20.04 -7.37
C GLN A 675 9.75 -20.04 -8.63
N SER A 676 9.40 -18.84 -9.09
CA SER A 676 9.18 -18.61 -10.51
C SER A 676 10.55 -18.75 -11.17
N SER A 677 11.07 -19.98 -11.24
CA SER A 677 12.20 -20.29 -12.12
C SER A 677 11.87 -19.93 -13.57
N ASP A 678 10.57 -19.83 -13.87
CA ASP A 678 9.98 -19.45 -15.16
C ASP A 678 9.62 -17.97 -15.23
N HIS A 679 10.42 -17.10 -14.62
CA HIS A 679 10.36 -15.68 -14.91
C HIS A 679 10.55 -15.44 -16.41
N VAL A 680 9.68 -14.63 -17.01
CA VAL A 680 9.73 -14.34 -18.44
C VAL A 680 10.76 -13.24 -18.67
N ASP A 681 11.74 -13.53 -19.54
CA ASP A 681 12.68 -12.51 -20.00
C ASP A 681 11.92 -11.43 -20.78
N VAL A 682 12.18 -10.17 -20.44
CA VAL A 682 11.62 -9.02 -21.12
C VAL A 682 12.65 -8.47 -22.09
N PRO A 683 12.40 -8.52 -23.41
CA PRO A 683 13.31 -7.98 -24.40
C PRO A 683 13.59 -6.50 -24.15
N GLU A 684 14.87 -6.11 -24.23
CA GLU A 684 15.28 -4.74 -24.03
C GLU A 684 15.36 -3.97 -25.35
N ASN A 685 14.45 -3.00 -25.55
CA ASN A 685 14.63 -1.99 -26.60
C ASN A 685 15.46 -0.81 -26.09
N LYS A 686 16.79 -0.98 -26.07
CA LYS A 686 17.74 0.01 -25.54
C LYS A 686 17.57 1.40 -26.17
N GLN A 687 17.35 1.47 -27.49
CA GLN A 687 17.20 2.73 -28.20
C GLN A 687 15.95 3.49 -27.73
N HIS A 688 14.81 2.80 -27.65
CA HIS A 688 13.57 3.40 -27.18
C HIS A 688 13.66 3.85 -25.71
N ILE A 689 14.26 3.04 -24.84
CA ILE A 689 14.45 3.38 -23.42
C ILE A 689 15.36 4.61 -23.28
N LEU A 690 16.46 4.67 -24.03
CA LEU A 690 17.36 5.83 -24.02
C LEU A 690 16.67 7.10 -24.52
N GLN A 691 15.79 6.98 -25.52
CA GLN A 691 14.97 8.09 -26.00
C GLN A 691 14.03 8.60 -24.88
N LEU A 692 13.22 7.72 -24.29
CA LEU A 692 12.32 8.09 -23.18
C LEU A 692 13.09 8.74 -22.01
N ALA A 693 14.25 8.20 -21.66
CA ALA A 693 15.09 8.75 -20.60
C ALA A 693 15.67 10.13 -20.96
N ARG A 694 16.01 10.39 -22.24
CA ARG A 694 16.44 11.72 -22.70
C ARG A 694 15.30 12.73 -22.60
N GLU A 695 14.11 12.34 -23.03
CA GLU A 695 12.92 13.19 -22.98
C GLU A 695 12.52 13.51 -21.53
N TRP A 696 12.56 12.53 -20.63
CA TRP A 696 12.35 12.75 -19.20
C TRP A 696 13.36 13.74 -18.60
N ARG A 697 14.64 13.60 -18.95
CA ARG A 697 15.68 14.55 -18.50
C ARG A 697 15.43 15.96 -19.02
N TRP A 698 14.98 16.11 -20.27
CA TRP A 698 14.61 17.41 -20.83
C TRP A 698 13.43 18.02 -20.07
N LEU A 699 12.40 17.23 -19.81
CA LEU A 699 11.21 17.66 -19.08
C LEU A 699 11.56 18.16 -17.66
N MET A 700 12.43 17.43 -16.96
CA MET A 700 12.90 17.81 -15.63
C MET A 700 13.83 19.04 -15.66
N ARG A 701 14.65 19.20 -16.71
CA ARG A 701 15.48 20.41 -16.90
C ARG A 701 14.64 21.65 -17.16
N GLU A 702 13.55 21.54 -17.93
CA GLU A 702 12.59 22.63 -18.12
C GLU A 702 12.05 23.11 -16.77
N MET A 703 11.58 22.20 -15.92
CA MET A 703 11.12 22.52 -14.56
C MET A 703 12.20 23.22 -13.73
N ILE A 704 13.41 22.66 -13.68
CA ILE A 704 14.51 23.23 -12.91
C ILE A 704 14.85 24.64 -13.41
N ALA A 705 14.93 24.84 -14.73
CA ALA A 705 15.23 26.15 -15.32
C ALA A 705 14.15 27.19 -14.97
N VAL A 706 12.88 26.82 -15.06
CA VAL A 706 11.76 27.71 -14.69
C VAL A 706 11.80 28.07 -13.20
N LEU A 707 12.01 27.09 -12.32
CA LEU A 707 12.11 27.34 -10.88
C LEU A 707 13.30 28.24 -10.52
N VAL A 708 14.45 28.03 -11.16
CA VAL A 708 15.63 28.88 -10.99
C VAL A 708 15.34 30.31 -11.46
N LEU A 709 14.79 30.50 -12.65
CA LEU A 709 14.44 31.83 -13.17
C LEU A 709 13.42 32.54 -12.27
N ALA A 710 12.41 31.82 -11.79
CA ALA A 710 11.41 32.36 -10.86
C ALA A 710 12.02 32.78 -9.52
N ALA A 711 13.00 32.03 -9.00
CA ALA A 711 13.68 32.35 -7.75
C ALA A 711 14.60 33.59 -7.88
N PHE A 712 15.23 33.80 -9.04
CA PHE A 712 16.13 34.93 -9.26
C PHE A 712 15.44 36.20 -9.75
N ALA A 713 14.23 36.12 -10.31
CA ALA A 713 13.50 37.29 -10.82
C ALA A 713 13.29 38.41 -9.76
N PRO A 714 12.86 38.13 -8.50
CA PRO A 714 12.72 39.17 -7.48
C PRO A 714 14.05 39.83 -7.11
N VAL A 715 15.15 39.07 -7.10
CA VAL A 715 16.49 39.58 -6.81
C VAL A 715 16.95 40.50 -7.94
N ALA A 716 16.79 40.09 -9.20
CA ALA A 716 17.12 40.90 -10.37
C ALA A 716 16.29 42.20 -10.41
N LEU A 717 14.99 42.12 -10.13
CA LEU A 717 14.11 43.30 -10.04
C LEU A 717 14.50 44.23 -8.89
N SER A 718 14.87 43.69 -7.72
CA SER A 718 15.31 44.49 -6.57
C SER A 718 16.65 45.18 -6.84
N VAL A 719 17.59 44.49 -7.46
CA VAL A 719 18.89 45.05 -7.88
C VAL A 719 18.68 46.12 -8.95
N SER A 720 17.84 45.88 -9.94
CA SER A 720 17.51 46.86 -10.97
C SER A 720 16.81 48.10 -10.39
N ALA A 721 15.86 47.91 -9.47
CA ALA A 721 15.20 49.02 -8.76
C ALA A 721 16.17 49.80 -7.88
N TYR A 722 17.11 49.13 -7.20
CA TYR A 722 18.16 49.77 -6.41
C TYR A 722 19.08 50.64 -7.29
N PHE A 723 19.53 50.13 -8.44
CA PHE A 723 20.35 50.91 -9.37
C PHE A 723 19.56 52.07 -10.00
N TYR A 724 18.29 51.86 -10.35
CA TYR A 724 17.43 52.89 -10.93
C TYR A 724 17.12 54.03 -9.93
N LEU A 725 16.86 53.69 -8.66
CA LEU A 725 16.66 54.66 -7.57
C LEU A 725 17.97 55.28 -7.06
N GLY A 726 19.13 54.67 -7.34
CA GLY A 726 20.44 55.24 -7.02
C GLY A 726 20.97 56.20 -8.10
N SER A 727 20.41 56.14 -9.31
CA SER A 727 20.74 57.02 -10.44
C SER A 727 19.85 58.27 -10.57
N HIS A 728 18.82 58.39 -9.74
CA HIS A 728 17.91 59.54 -9.61
C HIS A 728 17.91 60.02 -8.17
#